data_AF-A0A556V3V8-F1
#
_entry.id   AF-A0A556V3V8-F1
#
_cell.length_a   1.000
_cell.length_b   1.000
_cell.length_c   1.000
_cell.angle_alpha   90.00
_cell.angle_beta   90.00
_cell.angle_gamma   90.00
#
_symmetry.space_group_name_H-M   'P 1'
#
loop_
_entity.id
_entity.type
_entity.pdbx_description
1 polymer ?
#
loop_
_entity_poly.entity_id
_entity_poly.type
_entity_poly.pdbx_seq_one_letter_code
_entity_poly.pdbx_strand_id
1 'polypeptide(L)'
;MTDLALCADLDTANFIHKVCGNVTVLQNLLANLDNTWLLKQCSNLTGSGKDNLMGFKPSEQCRYTDWMVTLPDASLLALCWDYDQANFISSICLKPAALSHIVQYPANLWVSALCATCFNNTRGTLSNNTDGQSNTTEAHPCLVKEMIVRLNWSCSIDLNTICQPGISQVQVVQAFLRCGGEVLLPRMEKTMTTEVASMVKQATSLWVILLIVLEENQMTTLKVIDNIRQSVLDSVSVFLKEETSFSKKQVLLQCFAQYFQIPLARLRAVLSSVDMNTMRLILHYYNRNHENLQLTEDYLRTLVSVLIKTHLRRDEALLLDLSPLLRLAKPEDINTLPPLQNNLIVLNLMNDTISSLSVAQRQAFGSWFGRSLDVVNMTAGGPSFIRDCGNLIAYLPFRSFQHLSPAQVLNGLDVLLRNELGAVKQQFVAQRVFGVYKNLTTDDFRRLSTLTCQASMSDLLAYVNTSAFPVIQENIRTCVAQGTYVPSNMISSLFYSNGSELHSPAALSSEKISQLAQLLPRLGAGFLQQLNQSQLVPAFSALTSVRFTPTQAKTLFNKITSSESDLTTQRFRSLGTVAQGVSCNILSKLFQSSVSASSGRDLLQVLRQQPVPLHPSLKRCLMDEMYKSNFFTELLGEMGAQIALSIPISTIKKFSPVMMDSLRKMVVLEPQYFLLMPRIKQSMLVEKMVQSLGLNTGLYTEEEFRSLGVMATFVMDTVFQQLDRRFLVDSIEFLQGFCYNSSKGDIVAAMLQEDDTFGPVQNWNSTTLIQVDRFLFFLPQKIIQQIPPAVMSLERLERLFSRQQQWESRDVGTLCQSDPETLLSRKQFMFQYFSGSPNLERASLSASSTPPSCDSVQLTGLTVYGAVSSFTPSVIAQLGRIATQLSLDELASLKLSEILSIAPLGAVSTWTRKQLGVLFSTILNTTKQTPRQLNSSSLVALGHIVCGIEAPVIDTLNPVEFSKAVLWLGRLNLSCSEDQLQAVVSLLSTSLVFGPISTWGPEGVSRDRIIRW
;
A
#
# COMPACT_ATOMS: atom_id res chain seq x y z
N MET A 1 -22.31 10.38 9.88
CA MET A 1 -23.28 10.18 8.80
C MET A 1 -24.55 10.88 9.24
N THR A 2 -25.35 11.43 8.32
CA THR A 2 -26.77 11.65 8.61
C THR A 2 -27.45 10.29 8.49
N ASP A 3 -28.33 9.95 9.42
CA ASP A 3 -28.99 8.64 9.47
C ASP A 3 -29.72 8.30 8.16
N LEU A 4 -30.11 9.33 7.40
CA LEU A 4 -30.76 9.23 6.09
C LEU A 4 -29.90 8.55 5.00
N ALA A 5 -28.60 8.84 4.94
CA ALA A 5 -27.71 8.21 3.96
C ALA A 5 -27.45 6.73 4.28
N LEU A 6 -27.37 6.41 5.58
CA LEU A 6 -27.25 5.04 6.05
C LEU A 6 -28.50 4.22 5.71
N CYS A 7 -29.69 4.80 5.84
CA CYS A 7 -30.95 4.14 5.46
C CYS A 7 -31.06 3.86 3.95
N ALA A 8 -30.53 4.74 3.10
CA ALA A 8 -30.50 4.52 1.65
C ALA A 8 -29.61 3.33 1.24
N ASP A 9 -28.51 3.13 1.97
CA ASP A 9 -27.53 2.07 1.71
C ASP A 9 -27.94 0.72 2.33
N LEU A 10 -28.59 0.73 3.50
CA LEU A 10 -28.99 -0.49 4.21
C LEU A 10 -30.31 -1.08 3.72
N ASP A 11 -31.27 -0.24 3.32
CA ASP A 11 -32.60 -0.69 2.87
C ASP A 11 -33.08 0.15 1.68
N THR A 12 -32.40 -0.04 0.55
CA THR A 12 -32.65 0.71 -0.68
C THR A 12 -34.10 0.56 -1.17
N ALA A 13 -34.73 -0.60 -0.97
CA ALA A 13 -36.09 -0.86 -1.44
C ALA A 13 -37.15 -0.06 -0.66
N ASN A 14 -37.11 -0.07 0.68
CA ASN A 14 -38.03 0.74 1.49
C ASN A 14 -37.69 2.23 1.38
N PHE A 15 -36.41 2.57 1.23
CA PHE A 15 -35.99 3.96 1.01
C PHE A 15 -36.60 4.52 -0.29
N ILE A 16 -36.54 3.77 -1.40
CA ILE A 16 -37.20 4.18 -2.64
C ILE A 16 -38.70 4.34 -2.42
N HIS A 17 -39.38 3.39 -1.78
CA HIS A 17 -40.82 3.44 -1.59
C HIS A 17 -41.28 4.59 -0.66
N LYS A 18 -40.54 4.86 0.42
CA LYS A 18 -40.95 5.80 1.48
C LYS A 18 -40.39 7.22 1.29
N VAL A 19 -39.24 7.35 0.63
CA VAL A 19 -38.55 8.63 0.41
C VAL A 19 -38.67 9.07 -1.05
N CYS A 20 -38.26 8.24 -2.02
CA CYS A 20 -38.31 8.63 -3.44
C CYS A 20 -39.73 8.60 -4.02
N GLY A 21 -40.59 7.69 -3.56
CA GLY A 21 -41.98 7.53 -4.00
C GLY A 21 -42.97 8.48 -3.33
N ASN A 22 -42.54 9.21 -2.30
CA ASN A 22 -43.39 10.17 -1.58
C ASN A 22 -42.89 11.60 -1.81
N VAL A 23 -43.51 12.28 -2.77
CA VAL A 23 -43.11 13.62 -3.26
C VAL A 23 -43.00 14.64 -2.13
N THR A 24 -43.91 14.59 -1.15
CA THR A 24 -43.93 15.53 -0.02
C THR A 24 -42.76 15.31 0.93
N VAL A 25 -42.40 14.05 1.19
CA VAL A 25 -41.24 13.69 2.03
C VAL A 25 -39.94 14.07 1.34
N LEU A 26 -39.84 13.80 0.03
CA LEU A 26 -38.68 14.15 -0.76
C LEU A 26 -38.45 15.67 -0.81
N GLN A 27 -39.49 16.46 -1.06
CA GLN A 27 -39.39 17.93 -1.08
C GLN A 27 -39.02 18.53 0.29
N ASN A 28 -39.58 18.01 1.38
CA ASN A 28 -39.23 18.45 2.74
C ASN A 28 -37.77 18.10 3.11
N LEU A 29 -37.25 16.96 2.63
CA LEU A 29 -35.86 16.58 2.84
C LEU A 29 -34.91 17.42 1.95
N LEU A 30 -35.33 17.79 0.75
CA LEU A 30 -34.58 18.64 -0.18
C LEU A 30 -34.55 20.12 0.23
N ALA A 31 -35.39 20.55 1.17
CA ALA A 31 -35.26 21.86 1.81
C ALA A 31 -33.92 22.04 2.56
N ASN A 32 -33.24 20.94 2.89
CA ASN A 32 -31.86 20.95 3.35
C ASN A 32 -30.89 20.69 2.18
N LEU A 33 -30.01 21.67 1.91
CA LEU A 33 -29.01 21.61 0.82
C LEU A 33 -28.04 20.41 0.92
N ASP A 34 -27.83 19.86 2.11
CA ASP A 34 -27.01 18.67 2.34
C ASP A 34 -27.66 17.38 1.78
N ASN A 35 -28.94 17.41 1.43
CA ASN A 35 -29.71 16.28 0.90
C ASN A 35 -29.88 16.32 -0.63
N THR A 36 -29.19 17.22 -1.32
CA THR A 36 -29.22 17.36 -2.80
C THR A 36 -28.81 16.09 -3.54
N TRP A 37 -28.03 15.21 -2.91
CA TRP A 37 -27.69 13.87 -3.43
C TRP A 37 -28.90 12.95 -3.61
N LEU A 38 -30.01 13.18 -2.89
CA LEU A 38 -31.27 12.43 -3.04
C LEU A 38 -31.84 12.53 -4.45
N LEU A 39 -31.61 13.66 -5.14
CA LEU A 39 -32.05 13.85 -6.53
C LEU A 39 -31.40 12.84 -7.47
N LYS A 40 -30.11 12.57 -7.27
CA LYS A 40 -29.34 11.60 -8.06
C LYS A 40 -29.65 10.16 -7.65
N GLN A 41 -29.89 9.93 -6.36
CA GLN A 41 -30.24 8.60 -5.84
C GLN A 41 -31.62 8.14 -6.31
N CYS A 42 -32.63 9.02 -6.24
CA CYS A 42 -34.00 8.68 -6.64
C CYS A 42 -34.17 8.59 -8.17
N SER A 43 -33.33 9.28 -8.95
CA SER A 43 -33.32 9.18 -10.43
C SER A 43 -32.60 7.93 -10.94
N ASN A 44 -31.49 7.51 -10.30
CA ASN A 44 -30.75 6.32 -10.71
C ASN A 44 -31.47 4.99 -10.43
N LEU A 45 -32.39 4.96 -9.46
CA LEU A 45 -33.04 3.73 -8.98
C LEU A 45 -34.38 3.42 -9.66
N THR A 46 -34.88 4.30 -10.52
CA THR A 46 -36.13 4.12 -11.30
C THR A 46 -35.81 3.87 -12.78
N GLY A 47 -35.00 2.84 -13.05
CA GLY A 47 -34.67 2.42 -14.40
C GLY A 47 -35.83 1.69 -15.09
N SER A 48 -36.71 2.43 -15.78
CA SER A 48 -37.37 2.07 -17.05
C SER A 48 -38.49 3.07 -17.35
N GLY A 49 -38.54 3.56 -18.60
CA GLY A 49 -39.31 4.72 -19.03
C GLY A 49 -40.78 4.75 -18.60
N LYS A 50 -41.13 5.83 -17.88
CA LYS A 50 -42.36 6.60 -18.07
C LYS A 50 -42.02 8.06 -17.86
N ASP A 51 -42.40 8.89 -18.83
CA ASP A 51 -42.56 10.32 -18.66
C ASP A 51 -43.33 10.65 -17.37
N ASN A 52 -42.96 11.77 -16.75
CA ASN A 52 -43.64 12.45 -15.63
C ASN A 52 -43.24 12.06 -14.19
N LEU A 53 -42.01 12.39 -13.78
CA LEU A 53 -41.72 12.61 -12.34
C LEU A 53 -40.75 13.76 -12.01
N MET A 54 -40.58 14.71 -12.93
CA MET A 54 -39.94 15.99 -12.65
C MET A 54 -40.77 17.07 -13.33
N GLY A 55 -41.78 17.61 -12.62
CA GLY A 55 -42.63 18.71 -13.09
C GLY A 55 -41.89 20.05 -13.29
N PHE A 56 -40.60 20.02 -13.62
CA PHE A 56 -39.82 21.18 -13.99
C PHE A 56 -39.76 21.28 -15.52
N LYS A 57 -40.47 22.27 -16.07
CA LYS A 57 -40.46 22.59 -17.49
C LYS A 57 -39.81 23.95 -17.67
N PRO A 58 -38.54 24.03 -18.12
CA PRO A 58 -37.81 25.29 -18.23
C PRO A 58 -38.56 26.32 -19.08
N SER A 59 -39.21 25.86 -20.16
CA SER A 59 -40.01 26.71 -21.06
C SER A 59 -41.25 27.34 -20.42
N GLU A 60 -41.75 26.82 -19.29
CA GLU A 60 -42.94 27.35 -18.60
C GLU A 60 -42.57 28.13 -17.32
N GLN A 61 -41.48 27.73 -16.64
CA GLN A 61 -41.07 28.22 -15.32
C GLN A 61 -39.90 29.21 -15.33
N CYS A 62 -39.02 29.20 -16.34
CA CYS A 62 -37.91 30.14 -16.49
C CYS A 62 -38.35 31.42 -17.23
N ARG A 63 -39.28 32.18 -16.62
CA ARG A 63 -39.85 33.39 -17.22
C ARG A 63 -38.95 34.62 -17.03
N TYR A 64 -37.86 34.69 -17.78
CA TYR A 64 -36.86 35.77 -17.67
C TYR A 64 -37.43 37.19 -17.86
N THR A 65 -38.53 37.34 -18.59
CA THR A 65 -39.22 38.63 -18.79
C THR A 65 -39.77 39.21 -17.49
N ASP A 66 -40.16 38.35 -16.55
CA ASP A 66 -40.86 38.74 -15.33
C ASP A 66 -39.87 39.10 -14.21
N TRP A 67 -38.62 38.68 -14.35
CA TRP A 67 -37.56 38.80 -13.34
C TRP A 67 -36.99 40.22 -13.21
N MET A 68 -37.36 41.12 -14.11
CA MET A 68 -37.09 42.56 -14.03
C MET A 68 -38.06 43.29 -13.09
N VAL A 69 -39.20 42.66 -12.75
CA VAL A 69 -40.25 43.23 -11.91
C VAL A 69 -40.37 42.46 -10.59
N THR A 70 -40.27 41.13 -10.64
CA THR A 70 -40.32 40.23 -9.48
C THR A 70 -39.23 39.18 -9.58
N LEU A 71 -38.27 39.22 -8.66
CA LEU A 71 -37.15 38.27 -8.63
C LEU A 71 -37.61 36.85 -8.29
N PRO A 72 -37.09 35.82 -8.98
CA PRO A 72 -37.37 34.43 -8.66
C PRO A 72 -36.66 34.00 -7.37
N ASP A 73 -37.14 32.92 -6.77
CA ASP A 73 -36.42 32.24 -5.69
C ASP A 73 -35.02 31.78 -6.17
N ALA A 74 -34.04 31.79 -5.25
CA ALA A 74 -32.66 31.43 -5.55
C ALA A 74 -32.55 30.00 -6.10
N SER A 75 -33.46 29.10 -5.68
CA SER A 75 -33.55 27.72 -6.18
C SER A 75 -34.04 27.68 -7.63
N LEU A 76 -35.03 28.49 -8.00
CA LEU A 76 -35.51 28.59 -9.38
C LEU A 76 -34.47 29.25 -10.29
N LEU A 77 -33.75 30.25 -9.79
CA LEU A 77 -32.65 30.92 -10.49
C LEU A 77 -31.51 29.94 -10.83
N ALA A 78 -31.15 29.06 -9.88
CA ALA A 78 -30.15 28.01 -10.09
C ALA A 78 -30.66 26.93 -11.07
N LEU A 79 -31.91 26.49 -10.94
CA LEU A 79 -32.51 25.51 -11.86
C LEU A 79 -32.57 26.03 -13.31
N CYS A 80 -32.93 27.29 -13.51
CA CYS A 80 -32.96 27.87 -14.85
C CYS A 80 -31.57 28.07 -15.46
N TRP A 81 -30.54 28.29 -14.63
CA TRP A 81 -29.15 28.27 -15.10
C TRP A 81 -28.72 26.86 -15.54
N ASP A 82 -29.06 25.83 -14.76
CA ASP A 82 -28.65 24.44 -15.03
C ASP A 82 -29.36 23.83 -16.25
N TYR A 83 -30.61 24.24 -16.53
CA TYR A 83 -31.46 23.61 -17.54
C TYR A 83 -31.89 24.52 -18.71
N ASP A 84 -31.65 25.84 -18.66
CA ASP A 84 -31.98 26.80 -19.75
C ASP A 84 -30.91 27.90 -19.93
N GLN A 85 -29.67 27.45 -19.95
CA GLN A 85 -28.44 28.25 -19.92
C GLN A 85 -28.34 29.29 -21.05
N ALA A 86 -28.77 28.93 -22.26
CA ALA A 86 -28.69 29.83 -23.43
C ALA A 86 -29.61 31.06 -23.27
N ASN A 87 -30.86 30.85 -22.85
CA ASN A 87 -31.81 31.94 -22.62
C ASN A 87 -31.47 32.72 -21.34
N PHE A 88 -30.91 32.06 -20.34
CA PHE A 88 -30.39 32.70 -19.13
C PHE A 88 -29.26 33.69 -19.48
N ILE A 89 -28.28 33.26 -20.28
CA ILE A 89 -27.17 34.11 -20.71
C ILE A 89 -27.68 35.29 -21.53
N SER A 90 -28.58 35.05 -22.49
CA SER A 90 -29.12 36.12 -23.34
C SER A 90 -30.01 37.12 -22.60
N SER A 91 -30.70 36.68 -21.55
CA SER A 91 -31.68 37.50 -20.83
C SER A 91 -31.12 38.18 -19.57
N ILE A 92 -30.06 37.62 -18.96
CA ILE A 92 -29.47 38.11 -17.72
C ILE A 92 -28.02 38.57 -17.92
N CYS A 93 -27.14 37.73 -18.45
CA CYS A 93 -25.71 38.07 -18.57
C CYS A 93 -25.43 39.15 -19.63
N LEU A 94 -26.16 39.13 -20.74
CA LEU A 94 -26.01 40.13 -21.82
C LEU A 94 -26.81 41.43 -21.57
N LYS A 95 -27.61 41.51 -20.49
CA LYS A 95 -28.38 42.70 -20.12
C LYS A 95 -27.88 43.27 -18.78
N PRO A 96 -27.00 44.30 -18.80
CA PRO A 96 -26.39 44.87 -17.59
C PRO A 96 -27.41 45.31 -16.53
N ALA A 97 -28.58 45.81 -16.95
CA ALA A 97 -29.66 46.20 -16.05
C ALA A 97 -30.25 44.99 -15.29
N ALA A 98 -30.47 43.86 -15.96
CA ALA A 98 -31.00 42.64 -15.35
C ALA A 98 -29.99 42.02 -14.37
N LEU A 99 -28.71 41.97 -14.79
CA LEU A 99 -27.62 41.48 -13.94
C LEU A 99 -27.48 42.35 -12.68
N SER A 100 -27.51 43.68 -12.82
CA SER A 100 -27.42 44.59 -11.68
C SER A 100 -28.60 44.44 -10.70
N HIS A 101 -29.80 44.14 -11.21
CA HIS A 101 -30.99 43.94 -10.37
C HIS A 101 -30.94 42.61 -9.61
N ILE A 102 -30.48 41.53 -10.26
CA ILE A 102 -30.37 40.20 -9.64
C ILE A 102 -29.26 40.15 -8.58
N VAL A 103 -28.12 40.81 -8.86
CA VAL A 103 -26.92 40.78 -8.01
C VAL A 103 -27.01 41.72 -6.80
N GLN A 104 -28.04 42.59 -6.72
CA GLN A 104 -28.34 43.37 -5.51
C GLN A 104 -28.63 42.49 -4.29
N TYR A 105 -29.04 41.24 -4.49
CA TYR A 105 -29.30 40.30 -3.42
C TYR A 105 -28.07 39.42 -3.15
N PRO A 106 -27.57 39.34 -1.89
CA PRO A 106 -26.33 38.61 -1.57
C PRO A 106 -26.35 37.13 -1.95
N ALA A 107 -27.52 36.47 -1.93
CA ALA A 107 -27.67 35.07 -2.32
C ALA A 107 -27.46 34.82 -3.82
N ASN A 108 -27.50 35.87 -4.66
CA ASN A 108 -27.42 35.80 -6.12
C ASN A 108 -26.10 36.38 -6.67
N LEU A 109 -25.15 36.74 -5.79
CA LEU A 109 -23.83 37.27 -6.18
C LEU A 109 -23.05 36.33 -7.12
N TRP A 110 -23.31 35.02 -7.04
CA TRP A 110 -22.71 34.00 -7.91
C TRP A 110 -23.00 34.23 -9.40
N VAL A 111 -24.14 34.86 -9.74
CA VAL A 111 -24.51 35.17 -11.13
C VAL A 111 -23.53 36.15 -11.77
N SER A 112 -22.97 37.09 -11.00
CA SER A 112 -21.98 38.05 -11.51
C SER A 112 -20.67 37.38 -11.94
N ALA A 113 -20.20 36.40 -11.18
CA ALA A 113 -19.00 35.64 -11.48
C ALA A 113 -19.18 34.74 -12.72
N LEU A 114 -20.38 34.14 -12.89
CA LEU A 114 -20.71 33.35 -14.07
C LEU A 114 -20.85 34.21 -15.33
N CYS A 115 -21.56 35.33 -15.26
CA CYS A 115 -21.69 36.22 -16.40
C CYS A 115 -20.32 36.84 -16.80
N ALA A 116 -19.40 37.05 -15.85
CA ALA A 116 -18.03 37.46 -16.13
C ALA A 116 -17.24 36.41 -16.95
N THR A 117 -17.48 35.11 -16.74
CA THR A 117 -16.86 34.06 -17.56
C THR A 117 -17.38 34.04 -19.01
N CYS A 118 -18.62 34.48 -19.26
CA CYS A 118 -19.17 34.58 -20.63
C CYS A 118 -18.53 35.69 -21.47
N PHE A 119 -18.09 36.79 -20.84
CA PHE A 119 -17.38 37.89 -21.52
C PHE A 119 -15.96 37.51 -21.96
N ASN A 120 -15.32 36.52 -21.32
CA ASN A 120 -14.03 35.99 -21.76
C ASN A 120 -14.15 34.95 -22.89
N ASN A 121 -15.27 34.22 -22.98
CA ASN A 121 -15.50 33.26 -24.05
C ASN A 121 -16.00 33.90 -25.36
N THR A 122 -16.52 35.13 -25.32
CA THR A 122 -16.98 35.86 -26.52
C THR A 122 -15.86 36.60 -27.28
N ARG A 123 -14.62 36.58 -26.80
CA ARG A 123 -13.42 36.86 -27.62
C ARG A 123 -12.88 35.62 -28.37
N GLY A 124 -13.43 34.43 -28.08
CA GLY A 124 -13.09 33.17 -28.75
C GLY A 124 -14.12 32.70 -29.78
N THR A 125 -15.28 33.35 -29.89
CA THR A 125 -16.36 32.93 -30.80
C THR A 125 -17.13 34.11 -31.40
N LEU A 126 -16.42 34.96 -32.15
CA LEU A 126 -16.99 35.87 -33.15
C LEU A 126 -15.98 36.03 -34.30
N SER A 127 -15.74 34.93 -35.01
CA SER A 127 -15.42 34.95 -36.44
C SER A 127 -15.89 33.62 -37.03
N ASN A 128 -17.12 33.61 -37.52
CA ASN A 128 -17.59 32.81 -38.64
C ASN A 128 -19.08 33.10 -38.86
N ASN A 129 -19.34 34.21 -39.54
CA ASN A 129 -20.16 34.23 -40.77
C ASN A 129 -20.39 35.68 -41.19
N THR A 130 -19.48 36.18 -42.03
CA THR A 130 -19.85 37.05 -43.14
C THR A 130 -19.08 36.56 -44.35
N ASP A 131 -19.81 35.88 -45.25
CA ASP A 131 -19.47 35.91 -46.66
C ASP A 131 -19.31 37.37 -47.08
N GLY A 132 -18.15 37.69 -47.63
CA GLY A 132 -17.78 39.05 -48.00
C GLY A 132 -16.27 39.18 -48.19
N GLN A 133 -15.76 38.57 -49.25
CA GLN A 133 -14.50 38.88 -49.95
C GLN A 133 -13.48 39.73 -49.17
N SER A 134 -12.45 39.10 -48.62
CA SER A 134 -11.10 39.68 -48.68
C SER A 134 -10.04 38.58 -48.66
N ASN A 135 -9.21 38.58 -49.70
CA ASN A 135 -8.06 37.72 -49.86
C ASN A 135 -7.00 38.06 -48.81
N THR A 136 -6.66 37.14 -47.92
CA THR A 136 -5.28 36.98 -47.40
C THR A 136 -5.07 35.58 -46.86
N THR A 137 -4.21 34.83 -47.54
CA THR A 137 -3.63 33.53 -47.19
C THR A 137 -2.74 33.60 -45.95
N GLU A 138 -3.00 32.81 -44.92
CA GLU A 138 -1.99 32.46 -43.91
C GLU A 138 -1.33 31.12 -44.27
N ALA A 139 -0.05 31.19 -44.65
CA ALA A 139 0.76 30.07 -45.11
C ALA A 139 1.55 29.43 -43.94
N HIS A 140 1.50 28.11 -43.81
CA HIS A 140 2.40 27.38 -42.92
C HIS A 140 3.87 27.53 -43.37
N PRO A 141 4.82 27.77 -42.45
CA PRO A 141 6.23 27.96 -42.80
C PRO A 141 6.89 26.61 -43.09
N CYS A 142 7.53 26.51 -44.25
CA CYS A 142 8.28 25.33 -44.67
C CYS A 142 9.77 25.49 -44.35
N LEU A 143 10.27 24.71 -43.40
CA LEU A 143 11.66 24.77 -42.92
C LEU A 143 12.71 24.65 -44.03
N VAL A 144 12.48 23.82 -45.06
CA VAL A 144 13.40 23.69 -46.21
C VAL A 144 13.44 24.96 -47.06
N LYS A 145 12.28 25.61 -47.23
CA LYS A 145 12.18 26.88 -47.96
C LYS A 145 12.94 27.98 -47.20
N GLU A 146 12.83 28.00 -45.88
CA GLU A 146 13.57 28.94 -45.04
C GLU A 146 15.09 28.69 -45.07
N MET A 147 15.53 27.42 -45.03
CA MET A 147 16.94 27.06 -45.11
C MET A 147 17.58 27.37 -46.48
N ILE A 148 16.90 27.05 -47.60
CA ILE A 148 17.38 27.36 -48.96
C ILE A 148 17.49 28.87 -49.17
N VAL A 149 16.51 29.63 -48.66
CA VAL A 149 16.51 31.11 -48.72
C VAL A 149 17.63 31.69 -47.85
N ARG A 150 17.83 31.19 -46.62
CA ARG A 150 18.94 31.64 -45.74
C ARG A 150 20.33 31.29 -46.27
N LEU A 151 20.48 30.17 -46.95
CA LEU A 151 21.76 29.73 -47.55
C LEU A 151 22.02 30.34 -48.94
N ASN A 152 21.07 31.11 -49.47
CA ASN A 152 21.13 31.73 -50.80
C ASN A 152 21.40 30.72 -51.93
N TRP A 153 20.73 29.57 -51.86
CA TRP A 153 20.85 28.50 -52.84
C TRP A 153 19.72 28.59 -53.87
N SER A 154 20.09 28.59 -55.15
CA SER A 154 19.14 28.53 -56.26
C SER A 154 19.19 27.13 -56.89
N CYS A 155 18.19 26.30 -56.62
CA CYS A 155 18.13 24.93 -57.13
C CYS A 155 16.79 24.63 -57.79
N SER A 156 16.75 23.57 -58.61
CA SER A 156 15.67 23.26 -59.54
C SER A 156 14.44 22.62 -58.88
N ILE A 157 14.33 22.72 -57.55
CA ILE A 157 13.38 21.94 -56.75
C ILE A 157 12.05 22.68 -56.60
N ASP A 158 10.94 22.00 -56.89
CA ASP A 158 9.59 22.53 -56.68
C ASP A 158 9.20 22.51 -55.19
N LEU A 159 9.48 23.60 -54.51
CA LEU A 159 9.21 23.84 -53.09
C LEU A 159 7.72 23.72 -52.73
N ASN A 160 6.79 23.88 -53.68
CA ASN A 160 5.36 23.79 -53.37
C ASN A 160 4.90 22.35 -53.17
N THR A 161 5.64 21.36 -53.70
CA THR A 161 5.35 19.94 -53.51
C THR A 161 5.93 19.39 -52.20
N ILE A 162 7.05 19.92 -51.71
CA ILE A 162 7.76 19.43 -50.52
C ILE A 162 7.19 20.00 -49.22
N CYS A 163 6.53 21.16 -49.30
CA CYS A 163 6.01 21.89 -48.15
C CYS A 163 4.54 21.56 -47.82
N GLN A 164 4.03 20.42 -48.30
CA GLN A 164 2.67 19.96 -48.00
C GLN A 164 2.62 19.13 -46.71
N PRO A 165 1.50 19.16 -45.95
CA PRO A 165 1.33 18.31 -44.78
C PRO A 165 1.25 16.83 -45.20
N GLY A 166 2.18 16.00 -44.70
CA GLY A 166 2.19 14.54 -44.92
C GLY A 166 3.47 13.93 -45.52
N ILE A 167 4.51 14.73 -45.78
CA ILE A 167 5.78 14.22 -46.36
C ILE A 167 6.76 13.75 -45.27
N SER A 168 7.44 12.63 -45.52
CA SER A 168 8.42 12.04 -44.59
C SER A 168 9.69 12.88 -44.46
N GLN A 169 10.25 13.00 -43.25
CA GLN A 169 11.49 13.77 -43.00
C GLN A 169 12.68 13.31 -43.87
N VAL A 170 12.70 12.05 -44.30
CA VAL A 170 13.75 11.49 -45.17
C VAL A 170 13.68 12.11 -46.58
N GLN A 171 12.48 12.30 -47.13
CA GLN A 171 12.30 12.92 -48.45
C GLN A 171 12.66 14.42 -48.44
N VAL A 172 12.38 15.09 -47.32
CA VAL A 172 12.76 16.49 -47.05
C VAL A 172 14.29 16.64 -47.03
N VAL A 173 15.01 15.75 -46.34
CA VAL A 173 16.47 15.73 -46.29
C VAL A 173 17.10 15.36 -47.63
N GLN A 174 16.53 14.40 -48.36
CA GLN A 174 17.00 14.02 -49.70
C GLN A 174 16.85 15.17 -50.71
N ALA A 175 15.75 15.92 -50.65
CA ALA A 175 15.55 17.09 -51.50
C ALA A 175 16.55 18.21 -51.16
N PHE A 176 16.81 18.45 -49.87
CA PHE A 176 17.81 19.43 -49.43
C PHE A 176 19.25 19.04 -49.87
N LEU A 177 19.64 17.77 -49.72
CA LEU A 177 20.94 17.27 -50.19
C LEU A 177 21.08 17.34 -51.71
N ARG A 178 20.00 17.07 -52.45
CA ARG A 178 19.97 17.20 -53.92
C ARG A 178 20.13 18.66 -54.37
N CYS A 179 19.48 19.60 -53.68
CA CYS A 179 19.66 21.05 -53.90
C CYS A 179 21.11 21.48 -53.63
N GLY A 180 21.70 21.01 -52.53
CA GLY A 180 23.10 21.29 -52.19
C GLY A 180 24.07 20.72 -53.22
N GLY A 181 23.81 19.52 -53.74
CA GLY A 181 24.54 18.94 -54.85
C GLY A 181 24.47 19.81 -56.11
N GLU A 182 23.28 20.25 -56.53
CA GLU A 182 23.11 21.09 -57.73
C GLU A 182 23.83 22.45 -57.65
N VAL A 183 23.91 23.05 -56.46
CA VAL A 183 24.52 24.38 -56.27
C VAL A 183 26.04 24.31 -56.06
N LEU A 184 26.52 23.27 -55.37
CA LEU A 184 27.93 23.17 -54.97
C LEU A 184 28.77 22.35 -55.96
N LEU A 185 28.19 21.37 -56.67
CA LEU A 185 28.92 20.48 -57.59
C LEU A 185 29.50 21.23 -58.82
N PRO A 186 28.77 22.15 -59.49
CA PRO A 186 29.33 22.91 -60.63
C PRO A 186 30.35 23.97 -60.19
N ARG A 187 30.25 24.48 -58.95
CA ARG A 187 31.26 25.36 -58.35
C ARG A 187 32.56 24.63 -58.03
N MET A 188 32.49 23.31 -57.81
CA MET A 188 33.64 22.44 -57.58
C MET A 188 34.29 21.93 -58.87
N GLU A 189 33.54 21.77 -59.98
CA GLU A 189 34.13 21.38 -61.28
C GLU A 189 35.08 22.44 -61.86
N LYS A 190 34.92 23.71 -61.48
CA LYS A 190 35.75 24.81 -61.99
C LYS A 190 37.16 24.90 -61.34
N THR A 191 37.45 24.04 -60.37
CA THR A 191 38.70 24.01 -59.59
C THR A 191 39.41 22.65 -59.58
N MET A 192 39.04 21.71 -60.45
CA MET A 192 39.48 20.31 -60.34
C MET A 192 40.56 19.89 -61.35
N THR A 193 41.74 19.54 -60.83
CA THR A 193 42.69 18.60 -61.42
C THR A 193 42.67 17.27 -60.65
N THR A 194 43.34 16.25 -61.19
CA THR A 194 43.28 14.83 -60.78
C THR A 194 43.62 14.51 -59.33
N GLU A 195 44.26 15.41 -58.57
CA GLU A 195 44.52 15.21 -57.13
C GLU A 195 43.26 15.34 -56.26
N VAL A 196 42.23 16.04 -56.75
CA VAL A 196 40.99 16.28 -56.01
C VAL A 196 40.09 15.04 -55.94
N ALA A 197 40.28 14.04 -56.80
CA ALA A 197 39.54 12.77 -56.73
C ALA A 197 39.81 12.00 -55.42
N SER A 198 41.00 12.14 -54.82
CA SER A 198 41.32 11.56 -53.52
C SER A 198 40.65 12.32 -52.36
N MET A 199 40.50 13.65 -52.50
CA MET A 199 39.77 14.49 -51.54
C MET A 199 38.25 14.38 -51.67
N VAL A 200 37.70 13.98 -52.82
CA VAL A 200 36.27 13.65 -52.95
C VAL A 200 35.91 12.40 -52.13
N LYS A 201 36.85 11.47 -51.91
CA LYS A 201 36.67 10.35 -50.98
C LYS A 201 36.69 10.82 -49.51
N GLN A 202 37.45 11.89 -49.21
CA GLN A 202 37.37 12.64 -47.94
C GLN A 202 36.16 13.60 -47.87
N ALA A 203 35.46 13.90 -48.97
CA ALA A 203 34.27 14.75 -48.91
C ALA A 203 33.11 14.10 -48.16
N THR A 204 33.14 12.78 -47.96
CA THR A 204 32.25 12.07 -47.02
C THR A 204 32.46 12.51 -45.57
N SER A 205 33.70 12.87 -45.17
CA SER A 205 33.98 13.40 -43.84
C SER A 205 33.53 14.84 -43.68
N LEU A 206 33.50 15.66 -44.75
CA LEU A 206 32.97 17.02 -44.70
C LEU A 206 31.45 17.05 -44.48
N TRP A 207 30.69 16.14 -45.09
CA TRP A 207 29.26 15.99 -44.81
C TRP A 207 28.98 15.53 -43.38
N VAL A 208 29.78 14.59 -42.86
CA VAL A 208 29.71 14.12 -41.47
C VAL A 208 30.06 15.24 -40.48
N ILE A 209 31.12 16.00 -40.73
CA ILE A 209 31.52 17.14 -39.89
C ILE A 209 30.46 18.23 -39.93
N LEU A 210 29.89 18.55 -41.11
CA LEU A 210 28.82 19.54 -41.23
C LEU A 210 27.58 19.10 -40.42
N LEU A 211 27.19 17.84 -40.50
CA LEU A 211 26.05 17.30 -39.74
C LEU A 211 26.31 17.29 -38.22
N ILE A 212 27.55 17.00 -37.79
CA ILE A 212 27.96 17.07 -36.37
C ILE A 212 27.99 18.52 -35.87
N VAL A 213 28.54 19.46 -36.65
CA VAL A 213 28.57 20.89 -36.31
C VAL A 213 27.16 21.48 -36.23
N LEU A 214 26.23 21.01 -37.07
CA LEU A 214 24.83 21.42 -37.01
C LEU A 214 24.08 20.78 -35.83
N GLU A 215 24.43 19.56 -35.41
CA GLU A 215 23.94 18.91 -34.17
C GLU A 215 24.46 19.65 -32.92
N GLU A 216 25.75 19.99 -32.87
CA GLU A 216 26.43 20.64 -31.74
C GLU A 216 25.92 22.07 -31.50
N ASN A 217 25.47 22.76 -32.55
CA ASN A 217 24.84 24.08 -32.48
C ASN A 217 23.30 24.04 -32.31
N GLN A 218 22.71 22.88 -32.01
CA GLN A 218 21.24 22.66 -31.89
C GLN A 218 20.43 23.07 -33.14
N MET A 219 21.06 23.14 -34.30
CA MET A 219 20.40 23.54 -35.55
C MET A 219 19.75 22.36 -36.29
N THR A 220 19.91 21.12 -35.79
CA THR A 220 19.20 19.93 -36.27
C THR A 220 18.79 19.01 -35.11
N THR A 221 17.76 18.19 -35.33
CA THR A 221 17.34 17.10 -34.42
C THR A 221 17.93 15.73 -34.79
N LEU A 222 18.80 15.67 -35.81
CA LEU A 222 19.42 14.44 -36.29
C LEU A 222 20.58 14.06 -35.35
N LYS A 223 20.45 12.94 -34.62
CA LYS A 223 21.50 12.40 -33.73
C LYS A 223 22.64 11.73 -34.53
N VAL A 224 23.50 12.52 -35.15
CA VAL A 224 24.51 12.04 -36.12
C VAL A 224 25.69 11.37 -35.41
N ILE A 225 26.11 11.89 -34.26
CA ILE A 225 27.14 11.27 -33.41
C ILE A 225 26.76 9.85 -32.98
N ASP A 226 25.50 9.62 -32.58
CA ASP A 226 25.02 8.32 -32.13
C ASP A 226 24.99 7.28 -33.26
N ASN A 227 24.61 7.69 -34.48
CA ASN A 227 24.53 6.80 -35.64
C ASN A 227 25.91 6.36 -36.17
N ILE A 228 26.91 7.24 -36.13
CA ILE A 228 28.28 6.92 -36.53
C ILE A 228 28.91 5.92 -35.56
N ARG A 229 28.69 6.12 -34.25
CA ARG A 229 29.16 5.21 -33.21
C ARG A 229 28.59 3.80 -33.41
N GLN A 230 27.30 3.66 -33.74
CA GLN A 230 26.65 2.38 -34.02
C GLN A 230 27.26 1.63 -35.23
N SER A 231 27.51 2.33 -36.34
CA SER A 231 28.09 1.72 -37.55
C SER A 231 29.50 1.16 -37.35
N VAL A 232 30.33 1.87 -36.57
CA VAL A 232 31.68 1.43 -36.22
C VAL A 232 31.64 0.18 -35.34
N LEU A 233 30.69 0.08 -34.41
CA LEU A 233 30.54 -1.08 -33.51
C LEU A 233 30.04 -2.33 -34.22
N ASP A 234 29.11 -2.17 -35.16
CA ASP A 234 28.63 -3.29 -35.97
C ASP A 234 29.80 -3.88 -36.78
N SER A 235 30.64 -3.03 -37.36
CA SER A 235 31.86 -3.44 -38.09
C SER A 235 32.88 -4.16 -37.20
N VAL A 236 33.09 -3.67 -35.97
CA VAL A 236 34.02 -4.27 -35.00
C VAL A 236 33.49 -5.61 -34.48
N SER A 237 32.17 -5.73 -34.27
CA SER A 237 31.53 -6.96 -33.83
C SER A 237 31.64 -8.08 -34.87
N VAL A 238 31.52 -7.74 -36.16
CA VAL A 238 31.71 -8.66 -37.28
C VAL A 238 33.18 -9.09 -37.36
N PHE A 239 34.12 -8.15 -37.26
CA PHE A 239 35.54 -8.45 -37.26
C PHE A 239 35.96 -9.38 -36.10
N LEU A 240 35.48 -9.13 -34.88
CA LEU A 240 35.79 -9.98 -33.72
C LEU A 240 35.22 -11.41 -33.84
N LYS A 241 34.10 -11.58 -34.54
CA LYS A 241 33.49 -12.89 -34.83
C LYS A 241 34.26 -13.67 -35.88
N GLU A 242 34.79 -13.00 -36.91
CA GLU A 242 35.46 -13.64 -38.04
C GLU A 242 36.97 -13.83 -37.84
N GLU A 243 37.62 -12.97 -37.06
CA GLU A 243 39.06 -13.04 -36.81
C GLU A 243 39.41 -14.24 -35.91
N THR A 244 40.54 -14.90 -36.16
CA THR A 244 41.01 -16.06 -35.36
C THR A 244 42.31 -15.77 -34.61
N SER A 245 43.02 -14.69 -34.99
CA SER A 245 44.29 -14.30 -34.36
C SER A 245 44.09 -13.56 -33.04
N PHE A 246 44.61 -14.13 -31.95
CA PHE A 246 44.56 -13.55 -30.60
C PHE A 246 45.23 -12.17 -30.53
N SER A 247 46.40 -11.99 -31.13
CA SER A 247 47.15 -10.73 -31.09
C SER A 247 46.43 -9.60 -31.83
N LYS A 248 45.73 -9.90 -32.94
CA LYS A 248 44.92 -8.91 -33.67
C LYS A 248 43.65 -8.53 -32.89
N LYS A 249 42.99 -9.50 -32.27
CA LYS A 249 41.86 -9.24 -31.35
C LYS A 249 42.28 -8.39 -30.16
N GLN A 250 43.41 -8.72 -29.55
CA GLN A 250 43.97 -8.00 -28.40
C GLN A 250 44.32 -6.56 -28.72
N VAL A 251 44.98 -6.29 -29.85
CA VAL A 251 45.34 -4.92 -30.27
C VAL A 251 44.09 -4.09 -30.59
N LEU A 252 43.12 -4.66 -31.33
CA LEU A 252 41.86 -3.98 -31.62
C LEU A 252 41.10 -3.64 -30.33
N LEU A 253 41.07 -4.57 -29.38
CA LEU A 253 40.44 -4.38 -28.08
C LEU A 253 41.21 -3.44 -27.15
N GLN A 254 42.54 -3.35 -27.25
CA GLN A 254 43.34 -2.34 -26.53
C GLN A 254 43.07 -0.93 -27.08
N CYS A 255 42.94 -0.78 -28.40
CA CYS A 255 42.50 0.48 -29.01
C CYS A 255 41.05 0.82 -28.62
N PHE A 256 40.17 -0.18 -28.52
CA PHE A 256 38.79 0.00 -28.06
C PHE A 256 38.65 0.20 -26.55
N ALA A 257 39.56 -0.31 -25.74
CA ALA A 257 39.59 -0.09 -24.29
C ALA A 257 39.90 1.38 -23.94
N GLN A 258 40.51 2.13 -24.86
CA GLN A 258 40.61 3.59 -24.76
C GLN A 258 39.25 4.29 -25.02
N TYR A 259 38.29 3.58 -25.62
CA TYR A 259 36.92 4.01 -25.97
C TYR A 259 35.87 3.18 -25.20
N PHE A 260 35.97 3.09 -23.87
CA PHE A 260 35.03 2.35 -22.99
C PHE A 260 33.64 2.99 -22.96
N GLN A 261 32.96 2.93 -24.09
CA GLN A 261 31.68 3.56 -24.36
C GLN A 261 30.97 2.71 -25.43
N ILE A 262 30.93 1.38 -25.23
CA ILE A 262 30.07 0.50 -26.04
C ILE A 262 28.60 0.87 -25.71
N PRO A 263 27.76 1.23 -26.68
CA PRO A 263 26.34 1.41 -26.49
C PRO A 263 25.72 0.19 -25.82
N LEU A 264 24.91 0.45 -24.80
CA LEU A 264 24.27 -0.56 -23.96
C LEU A 264 23.57 -1.66 -24.79
N ALA A 265 22.98 -1.28 -25.93
CA ALA A 265 22.28 -2.17 -26.85
C ALA A 265 23.15 -3.31 -27.44
N ARG A 266 24.46 -3.08 -27.61
CA ARG A 266 25.40 -4.06 -28.22
C ARG A 266 26.33 -4.70 -27.19
N LEU A 267 26.43 -4.11 -26.00
CA LEU A 267 27.34 -4.55 -24.94
C LEU A 267 27.21 -6.04 -24.60
N ARG A 268 25.96 -6.53 -24.44
CA ARG A 268 25.72 -7.94 -24.11
C ARG A 268 26.25 -8.90 -25.19
N ALA A 269 25.98 -8.60 -26.46
CA ALA A 269 26.41 -9.45 -27.57
C ALA A 269 27.93 -9.47 -27.72
N VAL A 270 28.59 -8.32 -27.56
CA VAL A 270 30.05 -8.21 -27.60
C VAL A 270 30.66 -9.01 -26.45
N LEU A 271 30.31 -8.70 -25.19
CA LEU A 271 30.89 -9.36 -24.02
C LEU A 271 30.64 -10.87 -23.97
N SER A 272 29.50 -11.36 -24.48
CA SER A 272 29.23 -12.79 -24.56
C SER A 272 30.09 -13.53 -25.60
N SER A 273 30.62 -12.82 -26.59
CA SER A 273 31.48 -13.38 -27.66
C SER A 273 32.97 -13.35 -27.34
N VAL A 274 33.37 -12.61 -26.29
CA VAL A 274 34.77 -12.46 -25.86
C VAL A 274 35.27 -13.75 -25.22
N ASP A 275 36.54 -14.10 -25.45
CA ASP A 275 37.20 -15.24 -24.79
C ASP A 275 37.59 -14.96 -23.33
N MET A 276 37.89 -16.01 -22.58
CA MET A 276 38.12 -15.93 -21.12
C MET A 276 39.33 -15.07 -20.73
N ASN A 277 40.42 -15.10 -21.50
CA ASN A 277 41.62 -14.33 -21.20
C ASN A 277 41.34 -12.83 -21.39
N THR A 278 40.61 -12.51 -22.45
CA THR A 278 40.18 -11.14 -22.74
C THR A 278 39.20 -10.62 -21.68
N MET A 279 38.27 -11.45 -21.17
CA MET A 279 37.41 -11.03 -20.05
C MET A 279 38.17 -10.75 -18.76
N ARG A 280 39.22 -11.53 -18.45
CA ARG A 280 40.10 -11.24 -17.30
C ARG A 280 40.85 -9.92 -17.47
N LEU A 281 41.35 -9.63 -18.67
CA LEU A 281 41.98 -8.34 -19.00
C LEU A 281 41.00 -7.17 -18.82
N ILE A 282 39.75 -7.32 -19.27
CA ILE A 282 38.69 -6.31 -19.08
C ILE A 282 38.42 -6.06 -17.58
N LEU A 283 38.27 -7.13 -16.79
CA LEU A 283 38.04 -7.02 -15.35
C LEU A 283 39.24 -6.42 -14.60
N HIS A 284 40.46 -6.81 -14.97
CA HIS A 284 41.69 -6.25 -14.40
C HIS A 284 41.82 -4.75 -14.70
N TYR A 285 41.54 -4.34 -15.94
CA TYR A 285 41.55 -2.94 -16.34
C TYR A 285 40.49 -2.13 -15.60
N TYR A 286 39.26 -2.66 -15.48
CA TYR A 286 38.19 -2.03 -14.71
C TYR A 286 38.60 -1.87 -13.24
N ASN A 287 39.02 -2.95 -12.58
CA ASN A 287 39.41 -2.91 -11.16
C ASN A 287 40.54 -1.90 -10.89
N ARG A 288 41.48 -1.72 -11.83
CA ARG A 288 42.58 -0.76 -11.71
C ARG A 288 42.19 0.70 -11.98
N ASN A 289 41.20 0.95 -12.84
CA ASN A 289 40.88 2.30 -13.36
C ASN A 289 39.44 2.77 -13.06
N HIS A 290 38.66 2.04 -12.25
CA HIS A 290 37.24 2.28 -12.02
C HIS A 290 36.91 3.69 -11.53
N GLU A 291 37.80 4.36 -10.80
CA GLU A 291 37.60 5.75 -10.35
C GLU A 291 37.59 6.77 -11.51
N ASN A 292 38.27 6.47 -12.61
CA ASN A 292 38.42 7.36 -13.78
C ASN A 292 37.46 7.00 -14.93
N LEU A 293 36.72 5.91 -14.81
CA LEU A 293 35.80 5.41 -15.84
C LEU A 293 34.37 5.91 -15.58
N GLN A 294 33.89 6.87 -16.38
CA GLN A 294 32.51 7.38 -16.32
C GLN A 294 31.51 6.39 -16.97
N LEU A 295 31.32 5.21 -16.38
CA LEU A 295 30.39 4.19 -16.86
C LEU A 295 29.02 4.31 -16.17
N THR A 296 27.93 4.16 -16.93
CA THR A 296 26.59 4.13 -16.36
C THR A 296 26.34 2.84 -15.59
N GLU A 297 25.46 2.89 -14.59
CA GLU A 297 25.15 1.72 -13.76
C GLU A 297 24.56 0.57 -14.60
N ASP A 298 23.74 0.87 -15.62
CA ASP A 298 23.18 -0.14 -16.52
C ASP A 298 24.23 -0.84 -17.38
N TYR A 299 25.30 -0.13 -17.75
CA TYR A 299 26.45 -0.71 -18.44
C TYR A 299 27.12 -1.76 -17.55
N LEU A 300 27.39 -1.39 -16.30
CA LEU A 300 28.02 -2.28 -15.33
C LEU A 300 27.12 -3.46 -14.95
N ARG A 301 25.81 -3.24 -14.75
CA ARG A 301 24.83 -4.33 -14.53
C ARG A 301 24.80 -5.32 -15.68
N THR A 302 24.89 -4.83 -16.92
CA THR A 302 24.93 -5.69 -18.12
C THR A 302 26.22 -6.49 -18.18
N LEU A 303 27.37 -5.88 -17.88
CA LEU A 303 28.66 -6.55 -17.76
C LEU A 303 28.61 -7.69 -16.72
N VAL A 304 28.11 -7.40 -15.52
CA VAL A 304 27.96 -8.38 -14.42
C VAL A 304 27.02 -9.52 -14.82
N SER A 305 25.89 -9.21 -15.43
CA SER A 305 24.91 -10.21 -15.88
C SER A 305 25.51 -11.19 -16.92
N VAL A 306 26.29 -10.66 -17.88
CA VAL A 306 26.96 -11.49 -18.90
C VAL A 306 28.05 -12.36 -18.27
N LEU A 307 28.85 -11.78 -17.37
CA LEU A 307 29.88 -12.50 -16.62
C LEU A 307 29.30 -13.68 -15.86
N ILE A 308 28.27 -13.45 -15.05
CA ILE A 308 27.63 -14.49 -14.22
C ILE A 308 27.01 -15.58 -15.10
N LYS A 309 26.22 -15.21 -16.13
CA LYS A 309 25.46 -16.17 -16.93
C LYS A 309 26.31 -16.94 -17.95
N THR A 310 27.38 -16.34 -18.46
CA THR A 310 28.13 -16.88 -19.61
C THR A 310 29.51 -17.38 -19.20
N HIS A 311 30.30 -16.54 -18.53
CA HIS A 311 31.73 -16.79 -18.31
C HIS A 311 32.02 -17.54 -17.02
N LEU A 312 31.25 -17.28 -15.97
CA LEU A 312 31.39 -17.92 -14.65
C LEU A 312 31.09 -19.43 -14.67
N ARG A 313 30.29 -19.90 -15.65
CA ARG A 313 30.06 -21.34 -15.88
C ARG A 313 31.28 -22.05 -16.49
N ARG A 314 32.16 -21.30 -17.15
CA ARG A 314 33.35 -21.83 -17.83
C ARG A 314 34.57 -21.80 -16.92
N ASP A 315 34.62 -20.84 -16.00
CA ASP A 315 35.70 -20.70 -15.02
C ASP A 315 35.19 -20.05 -13.74
N GLU A 316 35.17 -20.85 -12.68
CA GLU A 316 34.68 -20.47 -11.37
C GLU A 316 35.63 -19.52 -10.63
N ALA A 317 36.91 -19.47 -10.99
CA ALA A 317 37.90 -18.59 -10.35
C ALA A 317 37.62 -17.10 -10.61
N LEU A 318 36.88 -16.78 -11.69
CA LEU A 318 36.45 -15.42 -12.02
C LEU A 318 35.54 -14.77 -10.96
N LEU A 319 34.92 -15.56 -10.08
CA LEU A 319 34.05 -15.01 -9.05
C LEU A 319 34.80 -14.08 -8.10
N LEU A 320 36.08 -14.34 -7.84
CA LEU A 320 36.93 -13.51 -6.98
C LEU A 320 37.25 -12.16 -7.65
N ASP A 321 37.47 -12.16 -8.97
CA ASP A 321 37.71 -10.95 -9.77
C ASP A 321 36.45 -10.07 -9.89
N LEU A 322 35.26 -10.66 -9.72
CA LEU A 322 33.96 -10.00 -9.76
C LEU A 322 33.58 -9.32 -8.43
N SER A 323 34.33 -9.56 -7.34
CA SER A 323 34.02 -9.08 -5.99
C SER A 323 33.52 -7.62 -5.92
N PRO A 324 34.21 -6.61 -6.48
CA PRO A 324 33.78 -5.20 -6.39
C PRO A 324 32.44 -4.92 -7.09
N LEU A 325 32.09 -5.75 -8.06
CA LEU A 325 30.94 -5.62 -8.95
C LEU A 325 29.72 -6.44 -8.50
N LEU A 326 29.86 -7.32 -7.49
CA LEU A 326 28.75 -8.16 -7.00
C LEU A 326 27.53 -7.36 -6.51
N ARG A 327 27.73 -6.11 -6.06
CA ARG A 327 26.65 -5.19 -5.68
C ARG A 327 25.70 -4.86 -6.84
N LEU A 328 26.16 -5.01 -8.08
CA LEU A 328 25.39 -4.72 -9.29
C LEU A 328 24.72 -5.97 -9.88
N ALA A 329 24.89 -7.14 -9.26
CA ALA A 329 24.30 -8.39 -9.72
C ALA A 329 22.78 -8.42 -9.48
N LYS A 330 21.98 -8.83 -10.46
CA LYS A 330 20.54 -8.98 -10.28
C LYS A 330 20.20 -10.23 -9.45
N PRO A 331 19.08 -10.25 -8.70
CA PRO A 331 18.63 -11.45 -7.99
C PRO A 331 18.46 -12.67 -8.90
N GLU A 332 18.04 -12.51 -10.15
CA GLU A 332 17.99 -13.64 -11.11
C GLU A 332 19.38 -14.19 -11.43
N ASP A 333 20.36 -13.31 -11.63
CA ASP A 333 21.73 -13.69 -11.97
C ASP A 333 22.37 -14.44 -10.80
N ILE A 334 22.18 -13.96 -9.56
CA ILE A 334 22.67 -14.61 -8.33
C ILE A 334 22.10 -16.03 -8.20
N ASN A 335 20.82 -16.21 -8.52
CA ASN A 335 20.18 -17.53 -8.52
C ASN A 335 20.71 -18.47 -9.61
N THR A 336 21.53 -18.00 -10.55
CA THR A 336 22.17 -18.84 -11.58
C THR A 336 23.64 -19.15 -11.30
N LEU A 337 24.17 -18.69 -10.15
CA LEU A 337 25.55 -18.96 -9.76
C LEU A 337 25.84 -20.47 -9.66
N PRO A 338 27.05 -20.90 -10.05
CA PRO A 338 27.48 -22.30 -9.94
C PRO A 338 27.58 -22.75 -8.48
N PRO A 339 27.61 -24.08 -8.21
CA PRO A 339 27.66 -24.62 -6.86
C PRO A 339 29.06 -24.49 -6.23
N LEU A 340 29.39 -23.28 -5.75
CA LEU A 340 30.67 -22.91 -5.16
C LEU A 340 30.69 -22.87 -3.63
N GLN A 341 29.64 -23.39 -2.98
CA GLN A 341 29.44 -23.27 -1.54
C GLN A 341 30.47 -24.03 -0.70
N ASN A 342 31.22 -24.98 -1.28
CA ASN A 342 32.28 -25.71 -0.58
C ASN A 342 33.62 -24.96 -0.54
N ASN A 343 33.75 -23.84 -1.27
CA ASN A 343 34.97 -23.05 -1.32
C ASN A 343 34.97 -21.99 -0.21
N LEU A 344 35.82 -22.17 0.81
CA LEU A 344 35.94 -21.26 1.95
C LEU A 344 36.28 -19.81 1.56
N ILE A 345 37.07 -19.62 0.49
CA ILE A 345 37.43 -18.28 0.00
C ILE A 345 36.18 -17.56 -0.55
N VAL A 346 35.34 -18.30 -1.28
CA VAL A 346 34.08 -17.77 -1.82
C VAL A 346 33.09 -17.45 -0.70
N LEU A 347 32.95 -18.32 0.30
CA LEU A 347 32.08 -18.08 1.46
C LEU A 347 32.50 -16.84 2.25
N ASN A 348 33.79 -16.67 2.51
CA ASN A 348 34.31 -15.48 3.20
C ASN A 348 34.04 -14.21 2.40
N LEU A 349 34.33 -14.23 1.08
CA LEU A 349 34.05 -13.10 0.19
C LEU A 349 32.56 -12.71 0.23
N MET A 350 31.66 -13.69 0.17
CA MET A 350 30.23 -13.43 0.22
C MET A 350 29.80 -12.88 1.57
N ASN A 351 30.34 -13.43 2.66
CA ASN A 351 30.05 -12.97 4.02
C ASN A 351 30.47 -11.52 4.26
N ASP A 352 31.59 -11.09 3.68
CA ASP A 352 32.06 -9.69 3.70
C ASP A 352 31.17 -8.78 2.85
N THR A 353 30.75 -9.27 1.68
CA THR A 353 29.99 -8.48 0.71
C THR A 353 28.52 -8.29 1.10
N ILE A 354 27.91 -9.26 1.79
CA ILE A 354 26.45 -9.34 1.99
C ILE A 354 25.83 -8.13 2.69
N SER A 355 26.58 -7.50 3.59
CA SER A 355 26.16 -6.31 4.33
C SER A 355 25.91 -5.09 3.44
N SER A 356 26.55 -5.06 2.27
CA SER A 356 26.47 -3.96 1.28
C SER A 356 25.39 -4.17 0.20
N LEU A 357 24.70 -5.32 0.22
CA LEU A 357 23.72 -5.71 -0.80
C LEU A 357 22.29 -5.29 -0.42
N SER A 358 21.40 -5.19 -1.41
CA SER A 358 19.95 -5.00 -1.20
C SER A 358 19.28 -6.25 -0.60
N VAL A 359 18.12 -6.09 0.06
CA VAL A 359 17.39 -7.22 0.68
C VAL A 359 17.09 -8.34 -0.32
N ALA A 360 16.68 -7.99 -1.55
CA ALA A 360 16.39 -8.96 -2.60
C ALA A 360 17.63 -9.74 -3.05
N GLN A 361 18.79 -9.07 -3.15
CA GLN A 361 20.07 -9.73 -3.46
C GLN A 361 20.51 -10.65 -2.32
N ARG A 362 20.41 -10.21 -1.06
CA ARG A 362 20.76 -11.03 0.11
C ARG A 362 19.91 -12.31 0.16
N GLN A 363 18.61 -12.19 -0.10
CA GLN A 363 17.70 -13.35 -0.19
C GLN A 363 18.04 -14.29 -1.35
N ALA A 364 18.46 -13.75 -2.51
CA ALA A 364 18.91 -14.57 -3.63
C ALA A 364 20.19 -15.34 -3.30
N PHE A 365 21.16 -14.70 -2.64
CA PHE A 365 22.38 -15.37 -2.16
C PHE A 365 22.07 -16.42 -1.10
N GLY A 366 21.15 -16.13 -0.17
CA GLY A 366 20.67 -17.11 0.80
C GLY A 366 19.98 -18.31 0.15
N SER A 367 19.22 -18.08 -0.93
CA SER A 367 18.59 -19.15 -1.71
C SER A 367 19.62 -20.00 -2.46
N TRP A 368 20.61 -19.37 -3.10
CA TRP A 368 21.73 -20.06 -3.73
C TRP A 368 22.54 -20.89 -2.72
N PHE A 369 22.84 -20.33 -1.55
CA PHE A 369 23.55 -21.03 -0.48
C PHE A 369 22.75 -22.21 0.06
N GLY A 370 21.42 -22.08 0.17
CA GLY A 370 20.52 -23.14 0.62
C GLY A 370 20.43 -24.35 -0.30
N ARG A 371 20.83 -24.26 -1.57
CA ARG A 371 20.74 -25.38 -2.55
C ARG A 371 21.75 -26.50 -2.31
N SER A 372 22.89 -26.20 -1.70
CA SER A 372 23.93 -27.19 -1.39
C SER A 372 23.79 -27.78 0.02
N LEU A 373 22.84 -27.27 0.81
CA LEU A 373 22.64 -27.66 2.20
C LEU A 373 21.55 -28.74 2.29
N ASP A 374 21.96 -30.00 2.20
CA ASP A 374 21.10 -31.12 2.56
C ASP A 374 20.80 -31.13 4.06
N VAL A 375 19.61 -31.62 4.44
CA VAL A 375 19.16 -31.71 5.84
C VAL A 375 20.17 -32.44 6.73
N VAL A 376 20.87 -33.43 6.16
CA VAL A 376 21.93 -34.20 6.82
C VAL A 376 23.17 -33.34 7.09
N ASN A 377 23.62 -32.53 6.13
CA ASN A 377 24.78 -31.65 6.31
C ASN A 377 24.51 -30.51 7.31
N MET A 378 23.26 -30.00 7.37
CA MET A 378 22.87 -28.97 8.33
C MET A 378 22.77 -29.49 9.76
N THR A 379 22.30 -30.73 9.95
CA THR A 379 22.15 -31.34 11.29
C THR A 379 23.43 -32.04 11.77
N ALA A 380 24.29 -32.51 10.85
CA ALA A 380 25.60 -33.05 11.16
C ALA A 380 26.67 -31.98 11.44
N GLY A 381 26.43 -30.73 11.05
CA GLY A 381 27.29 -29.60 11.39
C GLY A 381 27.42 -29.45 12.91
N GLY A 382 28.64 -29.25 13.41
CA GLY A 382 28.87 -29.00 14.85
C GLY A 382 28.17 -27.73 15.36
N PRO A 383 28.18 -27.46 16.67
CA PRO A 383 27.53 -26.27 17.25
C PRO A 383 27.99 -24.94 16.66
N SER A 384 29.21 -24.85 16.09
CA SER A 384 29.74 -23.64 15.45
C SER A 384 29.20 -23.37 14.04
N PHE A 385 28.40 -24.28 13.46
CA PHE A 385 27.98 -24.23 12.05
C PHE A 385 27.46 -22.85 11.59
N ILE A 386 26.61 -22.20 12.40
CA ILE A 386 26.07 -20.86 12.09
C ILE A 386 27.17 -19.80 12.05
N ARG A 387 28.14 -19.88 12.96
CA ARG A 387 29.28 -18.96 13.01
C ARG A 387 30.22 -19.19 11.83
N ASP A 388 30.43 -20.45 11.46
CA ASP A 388 31.30 -20.83 10.35
C ASP A 388 30.68 -20.41 8.99
N CYS A 389 29.34 -20.38 8.89
CA CYS A 389 28.63 -19.88 7.70
C CYS A 389 28.49 -18.35 7.66
N GLY A 390 28.61 -17.66 8.81
CA GLY A 390 28.48 -16.21 8.91
C GLY A 390 27.07 -15.68 8.58
N ASN A 391 27.00 -14.45 8.08
CA ASN A 391 25.77 -13.69 7.81
C ASN A 391 24.85 -14.34 6.76
N LEU A 392 25.39 -15.17 5.86
CA LEU A 392 24.61 -15.89 4.83
C LEU A 392 23.48 -16.72 5.44
N ILE A 393 23.71 -17.27 6.65
CA ILE A 393 22.75 -18.11 7.35
C ILE A 393 21.42 -17.39 7.65
N ALA A 394 21.46 -16.07 7.88
CA ALA A 394 20.28 -15.27 8.17
C ALA A 394 19.33 -15.15 6.97
N TYR A 395 19.86 -15.30 5.76
CA TYR A 395 19.14 -15.12 4.50
C TYR A 395 18.66 -16.42 3.87
N LEU A 396 18.95 -17.57 4.47
CA LEU A 396 18.42 -18.86 4.03
C LEU A 396 16.89 -18.84 3.92
N PRO A 397 16.29 -19.53 2.93
CA PRO A 397 14.86 -19.79 2.93
C PRO A 397 14.43 -20.46 4.24
N PHE A 398 13.22 -20.16 4.74
CA PHE A 398 12.77 -20.71 6.03
C PHE A 398 12.78 -22.24 6.06
N ARG A 399 12.45 -22.87 4.91
CA ARG A 399 12.50 -24.33 4.74
C ARG A 399 13.86 -24.94 5.12
N SER A 400 14.96 -24.27 4.77
CA SER A 400 16.31 -24.71 5.14
C SER A 400 16.65 -24.26 6.57
N PHE A 401 16.32 -23.02 6.91
CA PHE A 401 16.60 -22.42 8.21
C PHE A 401 16.01 -23.21 9.41
N GLN A 402 14.84 -23.81 9.23
CA GLN A 402 14.16 -24.58 10.30
C GLN A 402 14.87 -25.89 10.70
N HIS A 403 15.85 -26.34 9.91
CA HIS A 403 16.66 -27.53 10.20
C HIS A 403 17.82 -27.27 11.16
N LEU A 404 18.11 -26.01 11.48
CA LEU A 404 19.13 -25.65 12.47
C LEU A 404 18.79 -26.24 13.84
N SER A 405 19.77 -26.92 14.45
CA SER A 405 19.60 -27.52 15.77
C SER A 405 19.59 -26.44 16.88
N PRO A 406 18.96 -26.70 18.04
CA PRO A 406 18.98 -25.78 19.17
C PRO A 406 20.40 -25.38 19.60
N ALA A 407 21.36 -26.30 19.56
CA ALA A 407 22.77 -26.04 19.91
C ALA A 407 23.45 -25.09 18.94
N GLN A 408 23.24 -25.27 17.64
CA GLN A 408 23.73 -24.37 16.61
C GLN A 408 23.13 -22.97 16.76
N VAL A 409 21.81 -22.89 16.97
CA VAL A 409 21.09 -21.61 17.13
C VAL A 409 21.58 -20.83 18.34
N LEU A 410 21.76 -21.49 19.49
CA LEU A 410 22.25 -20.83 20.70
C LEU A 410 23.72 -20.38 20.58
N ASN A 411 24.57 -21.20 19.97
CA ASN A 411 25.99 -20.87 19.77
C ASN A 411 26.15 -19.69 18.79
N GLY A 412 25.44 -19.73 17.66
CA GLY A 412 25.50 -18.71 16.59
C GLY A 412 24.52 -17.55 16.73
N LEU A 413 23.92 -17.36 17.90
CA LEU A 413 22.88 -16.36 18.13
C LEU A 413 23.32 -14.94 17.77
N ASP A 414 24.58 -14.57 18.04
CA ASP A 414 25.11 -13.23 17.73
C ASP A 414 25.16 -12.95 16.23
N VAL A 415 25.43 -13.98 15.42
CA VAL A 415 25.43 -13.87 13.95
C VAL A 415 24.00 -13.69 13.45
N LEU A 416 23.06 -14.47 14.00
CA LEU A 416 21.65 -14.36 13.65
C LEU A 416 21.07 -12.99 13.99
N LEU A 417 21.35 -12.46 15.18
CA LEU A 417 20.79 -11.20 15.66
C LEU A 417 21.47 -9.95 15.08
N ARG A 418 22.70 -10.06 14.57
CA ARG A 418 23.34 -8.98 13.80
C ARG A 418 22.64 -8.72 12.45
N ASN A 419 21.86 -9.69 11.96
CA ASN A 419 21.16 -9.61 10.69
C ASN A 419 19.65 -9.37 10.91
N GLU A 420 19.00 -8.68 9.96
CA GLU A 420 17.56 -8.48 9.99
C GLU A 420 16.80 -9.78 9.69
N LEU A 421 16.36 -10.45 10.75
CA LEU A 421 15.51 -11.63 10.65
C LEU A 421 14.03 -11.23 10.56
N GLY A 422 13.30 -11.81 9.60
CA GLY A 422 11.84 -11.68 9.55
C GLY A 422 11.15 -12.36 10.75
N ALA A 423 9.91 -11.95 11.04
CA ALA A 423 9.14 -12.38 12.22
C ALA A 423 9.08 -13.91 12.40
N VAL A 424 8.89 -14.66 11.31
CA VAL A 424 8.82 -16.14 11.34
C VAL A 424 10.14 -16.77 11.80
N LYS A 425 11.29 -16.26 11.32
CA LYS A 425 12.61 -16.76 11.73
C LYS A 425 12.92 -16.37 13.17
N GLN A 426 12.57 -15.15 13.59
CA GLN A 426 12.70 -14.71 14.97
C GLN A 426 11.89 -15.60 15.92
N GLN A 427 10.65 -15.91 15.56
CA GLN A 427 9.79 -16.81 16.33
C GLN A 427 10.37 -18.23 16.37
N PHE A 428 10.88 -18.76 15.26
CA PHE A 428 11.53 -20.07 15.24
C PHE A 428 12.77 -20.11 16.14
N VAL A 429 13.65 -19.11 16.06
CA VAL A 429 14.84 -19.01 16.91
C VAL A 429 14.44 -19.01 18.39
N ALA A 430 13.47 -18.18 18.76
CA ALA A 430 12.97 -18.12 20.12
C ALA A 430 12.38 -19.47 20.56
N GLN A 431 11.48 -20.07 19.78
CA GLN A 431 10.86 -21.36 20.10
C GLN A 431 11.90 -22.49 20.24
N ARG A 432 12.92 -22.52 19.37
CA ARG A 432 13.99 -23.53 19.44
C ARG A 432 14.86 -23.37 20.67
N VAL A 433 15.18 -22.14 21.05
CA VAL A 433 16.02 -21.88 22.24
C VAL A 433 15.23 -22.13 23.52
N PHE A 434 14.07 -21.49 23.70
CA PHE A 434 13.27 -21.60 24.93
C PHE A 434 12.58 -22.95 25.10
N GLY A 435 12.22 -23.59 23.99
CA GLY A 435 11.58 -24.91 24.00
C GLY A 435 12.51 -26.02 24.50
N VAL A 436 13.83 -25.89 24.28
CA VAL A 436 14.82 -26.94 24.57
C VAL A 436 15.66 -26.63 25.81
N TYR A 437 16.11 -25.38 25.99
CA TYR A 437 16.98 -25.02 27.11
C TYR A 437 16.20 -24.45 28.29
N LYS A 438 16.35 -25.09 29.46
CA LYS A 438 15.79 -24.63 30.74
C LYS A 438 16.84 -24.10 31.73
N ASN A 439 18.11 -24.07 31.31
CA ASN A 439 19.26 -23.64 32.10
C ASN A 439 20.09 -22.55 31.39
N LEU A 440 19.43 -21.66 30.65
CA LEU A 440 20.07 -20.52 30.00
C LEU A 440 20.69 -19.57 31.04
N THR A 441 21.88 -19.06 30.75
CA THR A 441 22.62 -18.17 31.64
C THR A 441 22.13 -16.72 31.51
N THR A 442 22.54 -15.87 32.46
CA THR A 442 22.31 -14.43 32.38
C THR A 442 22.85 -13.82 31.08
N ASP A 443 23.98 -14.31 30.57
CA ASP A 443 24.58 -13.84 29.31
C ASP A 443 23.74 -14.26 28.09
N ASP A 444 23.23 -15.48 28.08
CA ASP A 444 22.34 -15.96 27.00
C ASP A 444 21.09 -15.09 26.88
N PHE A 445 20.48 -14.70 28.01
CA PHE A 445 19.34 -13.77 27.98
C PHE A 445 19.73 -12.37 27.51
N ARG A 446 20.91 -11.86 27.85
CA ARG A 446 21.39 -10.58 27.29
C ARG A 446 21.55 -10.66 25.78
N ARG A 447 22.11 -11.77 25.28
CA ARG A 447 22.25 -12.03 23.83
C ARG A 447 20.89 -12.15 23.15
N LEU A 448 19.93 -12.88 23.74
CA LEU A 448 18.57 -13.05 23.19
C LEU A 448 17.76 -11.75 23.11
N SER A 449 17.98 -10.81 24.03
CA SER A 449 17.35 -9.49 24.03
C SER A 449 15.83 -9.57 23.76
N THR A 450 15.32 -8.90 22.73
CA THR A 450 13.89 -8.84 22.37
C THR A 450 13.28 -10.17 21.93
N LEU A 451 14.09 -11.18 21.53
CA LEU A 451 13.58 -12.53 21.26
C LEU A 451 13.00 -13.19 22.50
N THR A 452 13.42 -12.76 23.70
CA THR A 452 12.85 -13.22 24.99
C THR A 452 11.32 -13.04 25.04
N CYS A 453 10.79 -12.09 24.28
CA CYS A 453 9.37 -11.75 24.29
C CYS A 453 8.51 -12.70 23.44
N GLN A 454 9.16 -13.53 22.63
CA GLN A 454 8.54 -14.61 21.87
C GLN A 454 8.54 -15.93 22.66
N ALA A 455 9.15 -15.97 23.85
CA ALA A 455 9.15 -17.13 24.73
C ALA A 455 7.76 -17.39 25.33
N SER A 456 7.47 -18.66 25.63
CA SER A 456 6.27 -18.97 26.41
C SER A 456 6.44 -18.55 27.87
N MET A 457 5.34 -18.22 28.53
CA MET A 457 5.36 -17.84 29.95
C MET A 457 5.93 -18.95 30.83
N SER A 458 5.60 -20.22 30.55
CA SER A 458 6.15 -21.37 31.28
C SER A 458 7.67 -21.48 31.19
N ASP A 459 8.24 -21.13 30.04
CA ASP A 459 9.69 -21.23 29.83
C ASP A 459 10.46 -20.18 30.62
N LEU A 460 9.90 -18.97 30.74
CA LEU A 460 10.53 -17.89 31.50
C LEU A 460 10.32 -18.02 33.01
N LEU A 461 9.19 -18.59 33.45
CA LEU A 461 8.93 -18.81 34.87
C LEU A 461 9.86 -19.85 35.51
N ALA A 462 10.48 -20.73 34.71
CA ALA A 462 11.52 -21.63 35.18
C ALA A 462 12.72 -20.89 35.83
N TYR A 463 12.90 -19.60 35.51
CA TYR A 463 14.06 -18.81 35.92
C TYR A 463 13.81 -17.88 37.12
N VAL A 464 12.60 -17.86 37.72
CA VAL A 464 12.19 -16.89 38.78
C VAL A 464 13.19 -16.76 39.94
N ASN A 465 13.88 -17.84 40.30
CA ASN A 465 14.86 -17.86 41.40
C ASN A 465 16.33 -17.92 40.94
N THR A 466 16.61 -17.45 39.73
CA THR A 466 17.96 -17.48 39.13
C THR A 466 18.50 -16.06 38.89
N SER A 467 19.82 -15.94 38.73
CA SER A 467 20.47 -14.67 38.36
C SER A 467 20.07 -14.14 36.97
N ALA A 468 19.42 -14.97 36.15
CA ALA A 468 18.92 -14.57 34.83
C ALA A 468 17.59 -13.79 34.91
N PHE A 469 16.82 -13.97 35.99
CA PHE A 469 15.48 -13.40 36.11
C PHE A 469 15.41 -11.87 35.96
N PRO A 470 16.33 -11.07 36.55
CA PRO A 470 16.31 -9.62 36.37
C PRO A 470 16.56 -9.19 34.91
N VAL A 471 17.37 -9.94 34.16
CA VAL A 471 17.63 -9.69 32.74
C VAL A 471 16.43 -10.06 31.89
N ILE A 472 15.74 -11.16 32.20
CA ILE A 472 14.47 -11.53 31.56
C ILE A 472 13.46 -10.40 31.72
N GLN A 473 13.29 -9.91 32.95
CA GLN A 473 12.43 -8.77 33.25
C GLN A 473 12.82 -7.53 32.41
N GLU A 474 14.11 -7.22 32.27
CA GLU A 474 14.55 -6.09 31.45
C GLU A 474 14.24 -6.25 29.96
N ASN A 475 14.51 -7.44 29.40
CA ASN A 475 14.18 -7.74 28.00
C ASN A 475 12.69 -7.59 27.72
N ILE A 476 11.83 -8.09 28.62
CA ILE A 476 10.37 -7.94 28.47
C ILE A 476 9.96 -6.46 28.55
N ARG A 477 10.57 -5.65 29.43
CA ARG A 477 10.32 -4.19 29.46
C ARG A 477 10.70 -3.53 28.14
N THR A 478 11.86 -3.88 27.57
CA THR A 478 12.33 -3.36 26.29
C THR A 478 11.36 -3.68 25.16
N CYS A 479 10.84 -4.91 25.11
CA CYS A 479 9.85 -5.29 24.10
C CYS A 479 8.55 -4.50 24.20
N VAL A 480 8.03 -4.31 25.41
CA VAL A 480 6.83 -3.51 25.63
C VAL A 480 7.10 -2.05 25.22
N ALA A 481 8.26 -1.50 25.56
CA ALA A 481 8.69 -0.17 25.14
C ALA A 481 8.84 -0.02 23.62
N GLN A 482 9.22 -1.08 22.90
CA GLN A 482 9.31 -1.11 21.44
C GLN A 482 7.97 -1.41 20.74
N GLY A 483 6.90 -1.67 21.50
CA GLY A 483 5.57 -1.97 20.95
C GLY A 483 5.36 -3.44 20.55
N THR A 484 6.29 -4.34 20.92
CA THR A 484 6.12 -5.78 20.72
C THR A 484 4.98 -6.28 21.60
N TYR A 485 4.10 -7.11 21.03
CA TYR A 485 3.02 -7.73 21.78
C TYR A 485 3.59 -8.72 22.80
N VAL A 486 3.31 -8.50 24.08
CA VAL A 486 3.62 -9.43 25.16
C VAL A 486 2.30 -9.77 25.86
N PRO A 487 1.95 -11.05 26.03
CA PRO A 487 0.74 -11.47 26.72
C PRO A 487 0.62 -10.84 28.12
N SER A 488 -0.57 -10.35 28.49
CA SER A 488 -0.79 -9.68 29.77
C SER A 488 -0.56 -10.60 30.98
N ASN A 489 -0.89 -11.89 30.84
CA ASN A 489 -0.61 -12.92 31.84
C ASN A 489 0.91 -13.10 32.07
N MET A 490 1.71 -13.05 31.01
CA MET A 490 3.18 -13.14 31.07
C MET A 490 3.80 -11.95 31.79
N ILE A 491 3.35 -10.74 31.49
CA ILE A 491 3.73 -9.55 32.27
C ILE A 491 3.32 -9.75 33.73
N SER A 492 2.13 -10.31 33.98
CA SER A 492 1.68 -10.49 35.34
C SER A 492 2.49 -11.50 36.15
N SER A 493 2.84 -12.63 35.57
CA SER A 493 3.59 -13.66 36.27
C SER A 493 5.07 -13.33 36.39
N LEU A 494 5.67 -12.57 35.46
CA LEU A 494 7.09 -12.22 35.54
C LEU A 494 7.39 -11.03 36.45
N PHE A 495 6.46 -10.09 36.60
CA PHE A 495 6.68 -8.89 37.40
C PHE A 495 5.85 -8.85 38.68
N TYR A 496 4.76 -9.64 38.77
CA TYR A 496 3.79 -9.55 39.87
C TYR A 496 3.68 -10.84 40.71
N SER A 497 4.41 -11.93 40.38
CA SER A 497 4.34 -13.22 41.10
C SER A 497 4.84 -13.18 42.55
N ASN A 498 5.71 -12.23 42.90
CA ASN A 498 6.17 -12.00 44.29
C ASN A 498 5.53 -10.76 44.95
N GLY A 499 4.55 -10.10 44.32
CA GLY A 499 4.15 -8.73 44.68
C GLY A 499 2.76 -8.60 45.29
N SER A 500 2.64 -8.78 46.61
CA SER A 500 1.53 -8.24 47.41
C SER A 500 1.31 -6.71 47.21
N GLU A 501 2.31 -6.01 46.66
CA GLU A 501 2.36 -4.57 46.47
C GLU A 501 1.52 -4.04 45.29
N LEU A 502 1.32 -4.80 44.19
CA LEU A 502 0.49 -4.34 43.06
C LEU A 502 -1.01 -4.56 43.26
N HIS A 503 -1.38 -5.32 44.29
CA HIS A 503 -2.77 -5.41 44.76
C HIS A 503 -3.24 -4.11 45.43
N SER A 504 -2.31 -3.27 45.89
CA SER A 504 -2.57 -1.92 46.40
C SER A 504 -1.72 -0.88 45.65
N PRO A 505 -2.15 -0.43 44.46
CA PRO A 505 -1.45 0.58 43.67
C PRO A 505 -1.16 1.87 44.46
N ALA A 506 -2.01 2.20 45.44
CA ALA A 506 -1.87 3.34 46.33
C ALA A 506 -0.64 3.25 47.28
N ALA A 507 -0.04 2.07 47.45
CA ALA A 507 1.14 1.84 48.30
C ALA A 507 2.49 1.91 47.55
N LEU A 508 2.49 2.03 46.22
CA LEU A 508 3.71 2.03 45.40
C LEU A 508 4.58 3.29 45.61
N SER A 509 5.91 3.15 45.68
CA SER A 509 6.81 4.31 45.69
C SER A 509 6.94 4.94 44.30
N SER A 510 7.32 6.23 44.23
CA SER A 510 7.55 6.93 42.96
C SER A 510 8.69 6.31 42.14
N GLU A 511 9.77 5.84 42.79
CA GLU A 511 10.86 5.11 42.13
C GLU A 511 10.38 3.82 41.48
N LYS A 512 9.47 3.09 42.15
CA LYS A 512 8.90 1.86 41.59
C LYS A 512 8.00 2.13 40.40
N ILE A 513 7.24 3.23 40.41
CA ILE A 513 6.44 3.68 39.27
C ILE A 513 7.34 4.02 38.08
N SER A 514 8.46 4.70 38.29
CA SER A 514 9.43 4.99 37.23
C SER A 514 10.00 3.71 36.60
N GLN A 515 10.32 2.69 37.41
CA GLN A 515 10.78 1.38 36.92
C GLN A 515 9.70 0.62 36.13
N LEU A 516 8.43 0.79 36.50
CA LEU A 516 7.28 0.14 35.86
C LEU A 516 6.68 0.95 34.70
N ALA A 517 7.19 2.15 34.42
CA ALA A 517 6.59 3.12 33.52
C ALA A 517 6.14 2.53 32.17
N GLN A 518 7.01 1.77 31.49
CA GLN A 518 6.71 1.15 30.20
C GLN A 518 5.63 0.04 30.26
N LEU A 519 5.41 -0.56 31.44
CA LEU A 519 4.41 -1.61 31.67
C LEU A 519 3.06 -1.05 32.13
N LEU A 520 3.02 0.20 32.63
CA LEU A 520 1.80 0.86 33.12
C LEU A 520 0.63 0.85 32.11
N PRO A 521 0.83 1.07 30.78
CA PRO A 521 -0.27 0.98 29.81
C PRO A 521 -0.92 -0.41 29.75
N ARG A 522 -0.23 -1.48 30.15
CA ARG A 522 -0.78 -2.85 30.12
C ARG A 522 -1.56 -3.21 31.37
N LEU A 523 -1.36 -2.48 32.48
CA LEU A 523 -2.10 -2.65 33.74
C LEU A 523 -3.54 -2.12 33.69
N GLY A 524 -3.89 -1.39 32.63
CA GLY A 524 -5.24 -0.88 32.42
C GLY A 524 -5.55 0.39 33.20
N ALA A 525 -6.63 1.06 32.81
CA ALA A 525 -6.99 2.37 33.38
C ALA A 525 -7.38 2.29 34.87
N GLY A 526 -8.01 1.18 35.31
CA GLY A 526 -8.43 1.00 36.71
C GLY A 526 -7.26 0.94 37.69
N PHE A 527 -6.12 0.39 37.28
CA PHE A 527 -4.89 0.41 38.07
C PHE A 527 -4.33 1.84 38.18
N LEU A 528 -4.25 2.57 37.06
CA LEU A 528 -3.75 3.95 37.04
C LEU A 528 -4.63 4.92 37.83
N GLN A 529 -5.94 4.63 37.94
CA GLN A 529 -6.86 5.40 38.77
C GLN A 529 -6.57 5.31 40.27
N GLN A 530 -5.96 4.22 40.74
CA GLN A 530 -5.62 4.02 42.16
C GLN A 530 -4.29 4.67 42.57
N LEU A 531 -3.53 5.23 41.62
CA LEU A 531 -2.29 5.98 41.90
C LEU A 531 -2.61 7.41 42.36
N ASN A 532 -1.83 7.91 43.32
CA ASN A 532 -1.96 9.24 43.91
C ASN A 532 -0.99 10.24 43.26
N GLN A 533 -1.33 11.53 43.33
CA GLN A 533 -0.51 12.60 42.76
C GLN A 533 0.90 12.65 43.37
N SER A 534 1.03 12.40 44.69
CA SER A 534 2.31 12.34 45.39
C SER A 534 3.26 11.25 44.87
N GLN A 535 2.71 10.18 44.27
CA GLN A 535 3.49 9.10 43.68
C GLN A 535 3.84 9.40 42.20
N LEU A 536 2.93 10.05 41.47
CA LEU A 536 3.04 10.30 40.03
C LEU A 536 3.94 11.49 39.68
N VAL A 537 3.89 12.60 40.44
CA VAL A 537 4.67 13.81 40.15
C VAL A 537 6.19 13.55 40.17
N PRO A 538 6.75 12.84 41.17
CA PRO A 538 8.19 12.54 41.17
C PRO A 538 8.61 11.52 40.09
N ALA A 539 7.68 10.67 39.64
CA ALA A 539 7.92 9.67 38.58
C ALA A 539 7.68 10.20 37.16
N PHE A 540 7.26 11.46 37.03
CA PHE A 540 6.70 12.01 35.80
C PHE A 540 7.65 11.96 34.60
N SER A 541 8.95 12.22 34.79
CA SER A 541 9.94 12.18 33.71
C SER A 541 9.96 10.84 32.99
N ALA A 542 9.80 9.72 33.71
CA ALA A 542 9.73 8.37 33.15
C ALA A 542 8.43 8.10 32.37
N LEU A 543 7.35 8.83 32.66
CA LEU A 543 6.03 8.66 32.02
C LEU A 543 5.91 9.41 30.69
N THR A 544 6.71 10.45 30.46
CA THR A 544 6.59 11.37 29.31
C THR A 544 6.75 10.72 27.93
N SER A 545 7.39 9.55 27.84
CA SER A 545 7.65 8.83 26.58
C SER A 545 6.83 7.54 26.43
N VAL A 546 6.01 7.20 27.44
CA VAL A 546 5.27 5.94 27.49
C VAL A 546 4.05 5.98 26.57
N ARG A 547 3.81 4.92 25.80
CA ARG A 547 2.66 4.82 24.87
C ARG A 547 1.34 4.51 25.60
N PHE A 548 0.77 5.51 26.26
CA PHE A 548 -0.56 5.40 26.86
C PHE A 548 -1.67 5.44 25.81
N THR A 549 -2.74 4.68 26.05
CA THR A 549 -4.00 4.88 25.32
C THR A 549 -4.62 6.23 25.71
N PRO A 550 -5.49 6.82 24.87
CA PRO A 550 -6.08 8.13 25.19
C PRO A 550 -6.86 8.16 26.51
N THR A 551 -7.50 7.04 26.90
CA THR A 551 -8.22 6.92 28.18
C THR A 551 -7.26 6.91 29.36
N GLN A 552 -6.14 6.18 29.27
CA GLN A 552 -5.10 6.13 30.30
C GLN A 552 -4.39 7.48 30.44
N ALA A 553 -4.03 8.10 29.32
CA ALA A 553 -3.43 9.43 29.32
C ALA A 553 -4.35 10.45 29.98
N LYS A 554 -5.68 10.40 29.74
CA LYS A 554 -6.66 11.26 30.41
C LYS A 554 -6.69 11.07 31.92
N THR A 555 -6.65 9.82 32.40
CA THR A 555 -6.58 9.54 33.84
C THR A 555 -5.32 10.13 34.47
N LEU A 556 -4.16 9.93 33.83
CA LEU A 556 -2.88 10.43 34.33
C LEU A 556 -2.81 11.95 34.28
N PHE A 557 -3.26 12.55 33.17
CA PHE A 557 -3.32 14.00 33.00
C PHE A 557 -4.10 14.64 34.14
N ASN A 558 -5.34 14.20 34.38
CA ASN A 558 -6.19 14.76 35.42
C ASN A 558 -5.53 14.70 36.80
N LYS A 559 -4.84 13.59 37.14
CA LYS A 559 -4.16 13.41 38.43
C LYS A 559 -2.91 14.27 38.59
N ILE A 560 -2.11 14.41 37.53
CA ILE A 560 -0.88 15.20 37.56
C ILE A 560 -1.21 16.70 37.64
N THR A 561 -2.25 17.14 36.93
CA THR A 561 -2.64 18.55 36.86
C THR A 561 -3.75 18.93 37.85
N SER A 562 -4.15 18.04 38.77
CA SER A 562 -5.25 18.29 39.74
C SER A 562 -5.04 19.52 40.62
N SER A 563 -3.78 19.88 40.88
CA SER A 563 -3.39 21.00 41.75
C SER A 563 -3.05 22.29 41.00
N GLU A 564 -3.03 22.29 39.67
CA GLU A 564 -2.64 23.43 38.85
C GLU A 564 -3.91 24.09 38.27
N SER A 565 -4.27 25.29 38.74
CA SER A 565 -5.47 26.01 38.30
C SER A 565 -5.33 26.58 36.87
N ASP A 566 -4.10 26.93 36.46
CA ASP A 566 -3.78 27.41 35.11
C ASP A 566 -2.49 26.75 34.59
N LEU A 567 -2.67 25.78 33.70
CA LEU A 567 -1.58 25.07 33.03
C LEU A 567 -0.95 25.98 31.96
N THR A 568 0.38 26.15 31.96
CA THR A 568 1.08 26.93 30.94
C THR A 568 1.45 26.08 29.72
N THR A 569 1.66 26.71 28.55
CA THR A 569 2.08 26.01 27.32
C THR A 569 3.40 25.24 27.49
N GLN A 570 4.36 25.80 28.24
CA GLN A 570 5.64 25.14 28.53
C GLN A 570 5.43 23.90 29.42
N ARG A 571 4.56 24.00 30.42
CA ARG A 571 4.20 22.87 31.28
C ARG A 571 3.48 21.79 30.47
N PHE A 572 2.55 22.17 29.60
CA PHE A 572 1.86 21.25 28.69
C PHE A 572 2.84 20.49 27.79
N ARG A 573 3.86 21.16 27.24
CA ARG A 573 4.91 20.50 26.44
C ARG A 573 5.70 19.47 27.24
N SER A 574 5.95 19.73 28.51
CA SER A 574 6.66 18.78 29.39
C SER A 574 5.86 17.49 29.66
N LEU A 575 4.54 17.48 29.43
CA LEU A 575 3.67 16.30 29.61
C LEU A 575 3.91 15.17 28.60
N GLY A 576 4.59 15.44 27.47
CA GLY A 576 4.92 14.41 26.49
C GLY A 576 3.69 13.62 26.03
N THR A 577 3.73 12.29 26.19
CA THR A 577 2.63 11.39 25.79
C THR A 577 1.39 11.46 26.69
N VAL A 578 1.50 12.05 27.89
CA VAL A 578 0.35 12.27 28.79
C VAL A 578 -0.50 13.45 28.32
N ALA A 579 0.08 14.37 27.53
CA ALA A 579 -0.58 15.57 27.03
C ALA A 579 -1.87 15.27 26.22
N GLN A 580 -1.93 14.14 25.52
CA GLN A 580 -3.14 13.70 24.79
C GLN A 580 -4.36 13.44 25.71
N GLY A 581 -4.14 13.38 27.03
CA GLY A 581 -5.19 13.22 28.04
C GLY A 581 -5.94 14.50 28.40
N VAL A 582 -5.51 15.65 27.87
CA VAL A 582 -6.08 16.95 28.20
C VAL A 582 -7.58 17.03 27.92
N SER A 583 -8.32 17.67 28.82
CA SER A 583 -9.75 17.94 28.63
C SER A 583 -9.95 19.12 27.68
N CYS A 584 -11.11 19.17 27.01
CA CYS A 584 -11.39 20.23 26.06
C CYS A 584 -11.39 21.64 26.71
N ASN A 585 -11.89 21.76 27.94
CA ASN A 585 -11.89 23.02 28.68
C ASN A 585 -10.46 23.56 28.89
N ILE A 586 -9.54 22.70 29.33
CA ILE A 586 -8.14 23.09 29.56
C ILE A 586 -7.44 23.40 28.24
N LEU A 587 -7.67 22.59 27.21
CA LEU A 587 -7.11 22.83 25.88
C LEU A 587 -7.59 24.16 25.30
N SER A 588 -8.88 24.48 25.43
CA SER A 588 -9.46 25.74 24.99
C SER A 588 -8.81 26.94 25.69
N LYS A 589 -8.60 26.88 27.01
CA LYS A 589 -7.84 27.91 27.74
C LYS A 589 -6.40 28.07 27.25
N LEU A 590 -5.71 26.97 26.93
CA LEU A 590 -4.35 27.00 26.37
C LEU A 590 -4.31 27.66 24.98
N PHE A 591 -5.33 27.42 24.15
CA PHE A 591 -5.46 28.07 22.84
C PHE A 591 -5.87 29.54 22.96
N GLN A 592 -6.79 29.89 23.87
CA GLN A 592 -7.22 31.28 24.10
C GLN A 592 -6.12 32.15 24.71
N SER A 593 -5.25 31.57 25.53
CA SER A 593 -4.05 32.24 26.07
C SER A 593 -2.90 32.33 25.07
N SER A 594 -3.00 31.67 23.91
CA SER A 594 -1.99 31.77 22.85
C SER A 594 -2.14 33.11 22.11
N VAL A 595 -1.23 34.04 22.37
CA VAL A 595 -1.24 35.40 21.79
C VAL A 595 -0.75 35.42 20.33
N SER A 596 -0.07 34.36 19.89
CA SER A 596 0.58 34.30 18.57
C SER A 596 0.47 32.91 17.94
N ALA A 597 0.60 32.86 16.61
CA ALA A 597 0.61 31.61 15.87
C ALA A 597 1.74 30.67 16.34
N SER A 598 2.90 31.16 16.80
CA SER A 598 3.99 30.31 17.29
C SER A 598 3.61 29.51 18.55
N SER A 599 2.91 30.13 19.51
CA SER A 599 2.41 29.43 20.70
C SER A 599 1.37 28.35 20.34
N GLY A 600 0.53 28.62 19.34
CA GLY A 600 -0.41 27.62 18.80
C GLY A 600 0.30 26.47 18.08
N ARG A 601 1.39 26.75 17.36
CA ARG A 601 2.24 25.71 16.72
C ARG A 601 2.86 24.77 17.73
N ASP A 602 3.39 25.29 18.85
CA ASP A 602 3.98 24.46 19.92
C ASP A 602 2.95 23.48 20.51
N LEU A 603 1.70 23.93 20.73
CA LEU A 603 0.61 23.08 21.21
C LEU A 603 0.26 21.98 20.21
N LEU A 604 0.12 22.35 18.92
CA LEU A 604 -0.18 21.39 17.85
C LEU A 604 0.94 20.38 17.66
N GLN A 605 2.21 20.79 17.78
CA GLN A 605 3.36 19.91 17.65
C GLN A 605 3.32 18.78 18.68
N VAL A 606 3.00 19.10 19.94
CA VAL A 606 2.87 18.08 21.01
C VAL A 606 1.76 17.09 20.69
N LEU A 607 0.60 17.56 20.23
CA LEU A 607 -0.53 16.71 19.89
C LEU A 607 -0.32 15.88 18.61
N ARG A 608 0.43 16.41 17.64
CA ARG A 608 0.82 15.73 16.40
C ARG A 608 1.79 14.58 16.68
N GLN A 609 2.76 14.77 17.58
CA GLN A 609 3.82 13.79 17.88
C GLN A 609 3.39 12.66 18.83
N GLN A 610 2.09 12.46 19.05
CA GLN A 610 1.60 11.43 19.95
C GLN A 610 1.76 10.03 19.32
N PRO A 611 2.21 9.02 20.09
CA PRO A 611 2.49 7.68 19.57
C PRO A 611 1.24 6.85 19.25
N VAL A 612 0.06 7.35 19.61
CA VAL A 612 -1.25 6.70 19.43
C VAL A 612 -2.21 7.75 18.85
N PRO A 613 -3.16 7.36 17.95
CA PRO A 613 -4.14 8.30 17.42
C PRO A 613 -4.93 9.02 18.51
N LEU A 614 -5.07 10.34 18.38
CA LEU A 614 -5.81 11.19 19.31
C LEU A 614 -7.27 10.74 19.42
N HIS A 615 -7.84 10.83 20.62
CA HIS A 615 -9.24 10.52 20.84
C HIS A 615 -10.17 11.44 20.01
N PRO A 616 -11.27 10.94 19.43
CA PRO A 616 -12.17 11.75 18.59
C PRO A 616 -12.72 13.01 19.29
N SER A 617 -12.98 12.96 20.61
CA SER A 617 -13.45 14.14 21.37
C SER A 617 -12.40 15.25 21.44
N LEU A 618 -11.12 14.88 21.54
CA LEU A 618 -10.02 15.84 21.59
C LEU A 618 -9.79 16.47 20.21
N LYS A 619 -9.87 15.65 19.15
CA LYS A 619 -9.84 16.14 17.77
C LYS A 619 -10.95 17.16 17.50
N ARG A 620 -12.19 16.86 17.93
CA ARG A 620 -13.33 17.78 17.80
C ARG A 620 -13.07 19.09 18.54
N CYS A 621 -12.63 19.02 19.78
CA CYS A 621 -12.30 20.21 20.57
C CYS A 621 -11.23 21.08 19.90
N LEU A 622 -10.14 20.44 19.46
CA LEU A 622 -9.06 21.13 18.76
C LEU A 622 -9.58 21.83 17.50
N MET A 623 -10.44 21.16 16.73
CA MET A 623 -11.09 21.77 15.58
C MET A 623 -11.92 23.00 15.96
N ASP A 624 -12.78 22.88 16.97
CA ASP A 624 -13.65 23.98 17.40
C ASP A 624 -12.85 25.23 17.83
N GLU A 625 -11.71 25.04 18.49
CA GLU A 625 -10.84 26.15 18.90
C GLU A 625 -10.03 26.73 17.73
N MET A 626 -9.55 25.88 16.81
CA MET A 626 -8.85 26.34 15.61
C MET A 626 -9.77 27.13 14.68
N TYR A 627 -11.06 26.80 14.59
CA TYR A 627 -12.03 27.57 13.80
C TYR A 627 -12.31 28.96 14.37
N LYS A 628 -12.18 29.14 15.69
CA LYS A 628 -12.33 30.45 16.35
C LYS A 628 -11.07 31.30 16.26
N SER A 629 -9.95 30.71 15.83
CA SER A 629 -8.65 31.37 15.78
C SER A 629 -8.46 32.18 14.51
N ASN A 630 -7.87 33.38 14.65
CA ASN A 630 -7.51 34.24 13.52
C ASN A 630 -6.33 33.70 12.68
N PHE A 631 -5.64 32.64 13.14
CA PHE A 631 -4.42 32.11 12.53
C PHE A 631 -4.60 30.70 11.92
N PHE A 632 -5.85 30.28 11.65
CA PHE A 632 -6.16 28.97 11.05
C PHE A 632 -5.29 28.63 9.83
N THR A 633 -5.11 29.58 8.90
CA THR A 633 -4.33 29.41 7.67
C THR A 633 -2.84 29.18 7.94
N GLU A 634 -2.28 29.87 8.93
CA GLU A 634 -0.86 29.73 9.34
C GLU A 634 -0.59 28.42 10.09
N LEU A 635 -1.62 27.89 10.76
CA LEU A 635 -1.52 26.67 11.56
C LEU A 635 -1.82 25.40 10.77
N LEU A 636 -2.47 25.49 9.60
CA LEU A 636 -2.89 24.33 8.80
C LEU A 636 -1.72 23.37 8.52
N GLY A 637 -0.55 23.89 8.12
CA GLY A 637 0.64 23.07 7.86
C GLY A 637 1.16 22.32 9.08
N GLU A 638 0.86 22.80 10.29
CA GLU A 638 1.36 22.20 11.53
C GLU A 638 0.42 21.15 12.14
N MET A 639 -0.81 21.06 11.64
CA MET A 639 -1.81 20.09 12.12
C MET A 639 -1.37 18.64 11.87
N GLY A 640 -0.65 18.36 10.78
CA GLY A 640 -0.39 16.99 10.31
C GLY A 640 -1.67 16.30 9.80
N ALA A 641 -1.52 15.14 9.14
CA ALA A 641 -2.64 14.51 8.45
C ALA A 641 -3.74 14.04 9.43
N GLN A 642 -3.35 13.55 10.61
CA GLN A 642 -4.30 13.02 11.60
C GLN A 642 -5.34 14.05 12.09
N ILE A 643 -4.91 15.31 12.26
CA ILE A 643 -5.76 16.41 12.72
C ILE A 643 -6.43 17.06 11.52
N ALA A 644 -5.68 17.37 10.45
CA ALA A 644 -6.22 18.05 9.28
C ALA A 644 -7.33 17.26 8.56
N LEU A 645 -7.26 15.92 8.56
CA LEU A 645 -8.33 15.08 8.01
C LEU A 645 -9.61 15.03 8.88
N SER A 646 -9.57 15.61 10.09
CA SER A 646 -10.76 15.78 10.94
C SER A 646 -11.57 17.02 10.57
N ILE A 647 -11.03 17.88 9.70
CA ILE A 647 -11.71 19.07 9.17
C ILE A 647 -12.93 18.61 8.37
N PRO A 648 -14.14 19.13 8.65
CA PRO A 648 -15.32 18.89 7.85
C PRO A 648 -15.08 19.13 6.35
N ILE A 649 -15.54 18.21 5.50
CA ILE A 649 -15.44 18.32 4.04
C ILE A 649 -16.09 19.61 3.54
N SER A 650 -17.16 20.10 4.19
CA SER A 650 -17.81 21.37 3.88
C SER A 650 -16.88 22.59 4.04
N THR A 651 -15.94 22.54 5.00
CA THR A 651 -14.90 23.56 5.13
C THR A 651 -13.77 23.34 4.13
N ILE A 652 -13.31 22.09 3.95
CA ILE A 652 -12.26 21.77 2.98
C ILE A 652 -12.67 22.24 1.57
N LYS A 653 -13.96 22.14 1.23
CA LYS A 653 -14.51 22.65 -0.03
C LYS A 653 -14.26 24.15 -0.27
N LYS A 654 -14.03 24.93 0.79
CA LYS A 654 -13.75 26.38 0.76
C LYS A 654 -12.26 26.71 0.79
N PHE A 655 -11.37 25.71 0.84
CA PHE A 655 -9.92 25.95 0.89
C PHE A 655 -9.43 26.60 -0.40
N SER A 656 -8.51 27.56 -0.26
CA SER A 656 -7.74 28.09 -1.39
C SER A 656 -6.82 27.00 -1.96
N PRO A 657 -6.31 27.16 -3.21
CA PRO A 657 -5.38 26.20 -3.79
C PRO A 657 -4.15 25.93 -2.90
N VAL A 658 -3.60 26.95 -2.24
CA VAL A 658 -2.45 26.82 -1.33
C VAL A 658 -2.76 25.97 -0.09
N MET A 659 -3.94 26.15 0.50
CA MET A 659 -4.39 25.35 1.64
C MET A 659 -4.66 23.90 1.23
N MET A 660 -5.25 23.72 0.04
CA MET A 660 -5.50 22.39 -0.50
C MET A 660 -4.20 21.64 -0.81
N ASP A 661 -3.20 22.34 -1.35
CA ASP A 661 -1.87 21.77 -1.61
C ASP A 661 -1.15 21.40 -0.31
N SER A 662 -1.29 22.22 0.74
CA SER A 662 -0.76 21.91 2.07
C SER A 662 -1.40 20.65 2.64
N LEU A 663 -2.73 20.50 2.51
CA LEU A 663 -3.46 19.30 2.91
C LEU A 663 -3.00 18.07 2.10
N ARG A 664 -2.85 18.21 0.79
CA ARG A 664 -2.33 17.16 -0.10
C ARG A 664 -0.96 16.66 0.37
N LYS A 665 -0.01 17.58 0.60
CA LYS A 665 1.35 17.25 1.07
C LYS A 665 1.34 16.50 2.40
N MET A 666 0.51 16.92 3.36
CA MET A 666 0.36 16.22 4.64
C MET A 666 -0.12 14.78 4.44
N VAL A 667 -1.14 14.57 3.60
CA VAL A 667 -1.68 13.22 3.34
C VAL A 667 -0.68 12.32 2.61
N VAL A 668 0.09 12.87 1.67
CA VAL A 668 1.15 12.11 0.96
C VAL A 668 2.25 11.66 1.92
N LEU A 669 2.62 12.49 2.90
CA LEU A 669 3.63 12.16 3.91
C LEU A 669 3.12 11.14 4.95
N GLU A 670 1.85 11.21 5.33
CA GLU A 670 1.24 10.36 6.37
C GLU A 670 -0.05 9.66 5.87
N PRO A 671 0.06 8.73 4.90
CA PRO A 671 -1.08 8.14 4.20
C PRO A 671 -1.99 7.28 5.09
N GLN A 672 -1.47 6.75 6.21
CA GLN A 672 -2.20 5.86 7.11
C GLN A 672 -3.50 6.48 7.64
N TYR A 673 -3.50 7.78 7.94
CA TYR A 673 -4.68 8.45 8.47
C TYR A 673 -5.75 8.68 7.40
N PHE A 674 -5.34 8.84 6.14
CA PHE A 674 -6.25 8.90 5.01
C PHE A 674 -6.90 7.54 4.76
N LEU A 675 -6.11 6.47 4.75
CA LEU A 675 -6.60 5.10 4.50
C LEU A 675 -7.57 4.60 5.58
N LEU A 676 -7.43 5.07 6.82
CA LEU A 676 -8.38 4.77 7.92
C LEU A 676 -9.73 5.49 7.80
N MET A 677 -9.86 6.48 6.93
CA MET A 677 -11.14 7.18 6.73
C MET A 677 -12.16 6.30 5.98
N PRO A 678 -13.47 6.57 6.14
CA PRO A 678 -14.50 5.97 5.30
C PRO A 678 -14.24 6.25 3.80
N ARG A 679 -14.45 5.23 2.94
CA ARG A 679 -14.20 5.30 1.48
C ARG A 679 -14.86 6.51 0.81
N ILE A 680 -16.11 6.83 1.16
CA ILE A 680 -16.83 7.98 0.58
C ILE A 680 -16.10 9.29 0.89
N LYS A 681 -15.60 9.46 2.12
CA LYS A 681 -14.84 10.68 2.48
C LYS A 681 -13.51 10.76 1.74
N GLN A 682 -12.84 9.62 1.52
CA GLN A 682 -11.60 9.56 0.73
C GLN A 682 -11.86 10.05 -0.69
N SER A 683 -12.87 9.50 -1.36
CA SER A 683 -13.22 9.88 -2.73
C SER A 683 -13.61 11.36 -2.84
N MET A 684 -14.49 11.86 -1.95
CA MET A 684 -14.90 13.27 -1.96
C MET A 684 -13.73 14.23 -1.71
N LEU A 685 -12.80 13.86 -0.83
CA LEU A 685 -11.63 14.67 -0.53
C LEU A 685 -10.70 14.75 -1.75
N VAL A 686 -10.42 13.60 -2.37
CA VAL A 686 -9.53 13.51 -3.52
C VAL A 686 -10.13 14.24 -4.71
N GLU A 687 -11.43 14.06 -4.99
CA GLU A 687 -12.14 14.80 -6.03
C GLU A 687 -12.01 16.32 -5.83
N LYS A 688 -12.19 16.79 -4.59
CA LYS A 688 -12.06 18.21 -4.30
C LYS A 688 -10.62 18.70 -4.42
N MET A 689 -9.63 17.91 -4.02
CA MET A 689 -8.21 18.24 -4.18
C MET A 689 -7.82 18.37 -5.65
N VAL A 690 -8.19 17.38 -6.46
CA VAL A 690 -7.98 17.35 -7.91
C VAL A 690 -8.58 18.59 -8.56
N GLN A 691 -9.84 18.92 -8.24
CA GLN A 691 -10.52 20.10 -8.76
C GLN A 691 -9.84 21.41 -8.34
N SER A 692 -9.52 21.57 -7.05
CA SER A 692 -8.95 22.81 -6.50
C SER A 692 -7.52 23.09 -6.95
N LEU A 693 -6.76 22.06 -7.29
CA LEU A 693 -5.37 22.17 -7.73
C LEU A 693 -5.22 22.16 -9.26
N GLY A 694 -6.32 22.03 -10.00
CA GLY A 694 -6.29 21.95 -11.46
C GLY A 694 -5.60 20.68 -11.98
N LEU A 695 -5.57 19.61 -11.17
CA LEU A 695 -4.95 18.33 -11.51
C LEU A 695 -5.91 17.51 -12.37
N ASN A 696 -6.21 17.95 -13.58
CA ASN A 696 -6.81 17.15 -14.67
C ASN A 696 -7.14 18.09 -15.85
N THR A 697 -6.17 18.33 -16.73
CA THR A 697 -6.38 19.11 -17.96
C THR A 697 -6.40 18.24 -19.23
N GLY A 698 -6.37 16.90 -19.09
CA GLY A 698 -6.26 15.97 -20.21
C GLY A 698 -5.90 14.54 -19.79
N LEU A 699 -4.69 14.09 -20.16
CA LEU A 699 -4.17 12.78 -19.75
C LEU A 699 -3.75 12.81 -18.27
N TYR A 700 -4.01 11.75 -17.52
CA TYR A 700 -3.56 11.65 -16.13
C TYR A 700 -2.09 11.24 -16.10
N THR A 701 -1.22 12.23 -15.91
CA THR A 701 0.24 12.11 -16.11
C THR A 701 0.95 11.48 -14.90
N GLU A 702 2.19 11.04 -15.11
CA GLU A 702 3.09 10.56 -14.05
C GLU A 702 3.27 11.60 -12.92
N GLU A 703 3.45 12.87 -13.26
CA GLU A 703 3.65 13.95 -12.29
C GLU A 703 2.41 14.12 -11.40
N GLU A 704 1.23 14.16 -12.01
CA GLU A 704 -0.03 14.25 -11.27
C GLU A 704 -0.26 13.03 -10.37
N PHE A 705 0.03 11.81 -10.88
CA PHE A 705 -0.07 10.58 -10.10
C PHE A 705 0.86 10.60 -8.89
N ARG A 706 2.15 10.88 -9.11
CA ARG A 706 3.15 10.94 -8.03
C ARG A 706 2.85 12.05 -7.03
N SER A 707 2.29 13.18 -7.49
CA SER A 707 1.87 14.27 -6.61
C SER A 707 0.76 13.84 -5.65
N LEU A 708 -0.13 12.95 -6.06
CA LEU A 708 -1.23 12.46 -5.22
C LEU A 708 -0.82 11.28 -4.33
N GLY A 709 0.27 10.57 -4.67
CA GLY A 709 0.76 9.45 -3.88
C GLY A 709 -0.31 8.38 -3.69
N VAL A 710 -0.62 8.00 -2.45
CA VAL A 710 -1.64 6.98 -2.17
C VAL A 710 -3.05 7.36 -2.64
N MET A 711 -3.32 8.67 -2.75
CA MET A 711 -4.61 9.18 -3.16
C MET A 711 -4.86 9.03 -4.67
N ALA A 712 -3.82 8.76 -5.46
CA ALA A 712 -3.90 8.65 -6.91
C ALA A 712 -4.90 7.57 -7.38
N THR A 713 -5.04 6.48 -6.62
CA THR A 713 -5.99 5.41 -6.93
C THR A 713 -7.43 5.73 -6.53
N PHE A 714 -7.66 6.88 -5.88
CA PHE A 714 -8.97 7.32 -5.37
C PHE A 714 -9.61 8.43 -6.20
N VAL A 715 -8.95 8.88 -7.28
CA VAL A 715 -9.55 9.78 -8.27
C VAL A 715 -10.77 9.13 -8.92
N MET A 716 -11.61 9.90 -9.60
CA MET A 716 -12.77 9.33 -10.33
C MET A 716 -12.33 8.28 -11.37
N ASP A 717 -13.20 7.32 -11.64
CA ASP A 717 -12.93 6.22 -12.59
C ASP A 717 -12.62 6.72 -14.00
N THR A 718 -13.32 7.74 -14.45
CA THR A 718 -13.07 8.40 -15.74
C THR A 718 -11.68 9.04 -15.83
N VAL A 719 -11.20 9.66 -14.74
CA VAL A 719 -9.87 10.27 -14.68
C VAL A 719 -8.80 9.19 -14.64
N PHE A 720 -8.99 8.15 -13.82
CA PHE A 720 -8.04 7.06 -13.74
C PHE A 720 -7.92 6.27 -15.06
N GLN A 721 -9.02 6.14 -15.82
CA GLN A 721 -9.01 5.54 -17.16
C GLN A 721 -8.07 6.26 -18.15
N GLN A 722 -7.85 7.56 -17.95
CA GLN A 722 -6.97 8.40 -18.76
C GLN A 722 -5.49 8.32 -18.32
N LEU A 723 -5.14 7.39 -17.43
CA LEU A 723 -3.76 7.13 -17.03
C LEU A 723 -2.90 6.80 -18.25
N ASP A 724 -1.79 7.52 -18.43
CA ASP A 724 -0.88 7.28 -19.54
C ASP A 724 -0.40 5.81 -19.56
N ARG A 725 -0.60 5.13 -20.70
CA ARG A 725 -0.29 3.71 -20.87
C ARG A 725 1.20 3.41 -20.80
N ARG A 726 2.06 4.33 -21.26
CA ARG A 726 3.52 4.21 -21.13
C ARG A 726 3.91 4.31 -19.66
N PHE A 727 3.37 5.30 -18.95
CA PHE A 727 3.60 5.43 -17.51
C PHE A 727 3.13 4.18 -16.73
N LEU A 728 1.96 3.62 -17.06
CA LEU A 728 1.45 2.39 -16.45
C LEU A 728 2.44 1.23 -16.58
N VAL A 729 3.00 1.03 -17.78
CA VAL A 729 3.95 -0.06 -18.07
C VAL A 729 5.31 0.20 -17.41
N ASP A 730 5.83 1.42 -17.53
CA ASP A 730 7.15 1.80 -17.00
C ASP A 730 7.19 1.83 -15.45
N SER A 731 6.05 2.11 -14.81
CA SER A 731 5.92 2.25 -13.35
C SER A 731 5.10 1.15 -12.68
N ILE A 732 4.94 -0.02 -13.31
CA ILE A 732 4.06 -1.09 -12.80
C ILE A 732 4.43 -1.55 -11.38
N GLU A 733 5.72 -1.67 -11.05
CA GLU A 733 6.20 -2.06 -9.72
C GLU A 733 5.85 -1.01 -8.65
N PHE A 734 5.92 0.28 -9.00
CA PHE A 734 5.49 1.37 -8.13
C PHE A 734 3.97 1.33 -7.92
N LEU A 735 3.19 1.12 -8.98
CA LEU A 735 1.73 1.04 -8.93
C LEU A 735 1.22 -0.15 -8.08
N GLN A 736 1.96 -1.26 -8.08
CA GLN A 736 1.70 -2.41 -7.22
C GLN A 736 1.82 -2.09 -5.71
N GLY A 737 2.32 -0.92 -5.30
CA GLY A 737 2.34 -0.51 -3.90
C GLY A 737 0.97 -0.11 -3.33
N PHE A 738 -0.01 0.23 -4.17
CA PHE A 738 -1.20 0.98 -3.76
C PHE A 738 -2.45 0.12 -3.48
N CYS A 739 -3.45 0.74 -2.84
CA CYS A 739 -4.78 0.16 -2.65
C CYS A 739 -5.66 0.39 -3.89
N TYR A 740 -6.37 -0.65 -4.32
CA TYR A 740 -7.35 -0.58 -5.41
C TYR A 740 -8.69 -1.12 -4.92
N ASN A 741 -9.80 -0.48 -5.31
CA ASN A 741 -11.13 -1.05 -5.15
C ASN A 741 -11.44 -1.96 -6.35
N SER A 742 -12.60 -2.63 -6.35
CA SER A 742 -12.98 -3.52 -7.46
C SER A 742 -12.99 -2.81 -8.81
N SER A 743 -13.66 -1.65 -8.90
CA SER A 743 -13.79 -0.87 -10.15
C SER A 743 -12.43 -0.48 -10.73
N LYS A 744 -11.52 0.07 -9.91
CA LYS A 744 -10.15 0.40 -10.31
C LYS A 744 -9.35 -0.83 -10.72
N GLY A 745 -9.54 -1.95 -10.02
CA GLY A 745 -8.93 -3.22 -10.39
C GLY A 745 -9.35 -3.64 -11.79
N ASP A 746 -10.64 -3.57 -12.11
CA ASP A 746 -11.19 -3.89 -13.43
C ASP A 746 -10.65 -2.95 -14.51
N ILE A 747 -10.50 -1.66 -14.20
CA ILE A 747 -9.88 -0.68 -15.11
C ILE A 747 -8.42 -1.02 -15.39
N VAL A 748 -7.61 -1.29 -14.35
CA VAL A 748 -6.21 -1.71 -14.53
C VAL A 748 -6.13 -3.01 -15.33
N ALA A 749 -7.00 -3.98 -15.03
CA ALA A 749 -7.08 -5.23 -15.78
C ALA A 749 -7.37 -5.01 -17.27
N ALA A 750 -8.26 -4.08 -17.60
CA ALA A 750 -8.53 -3.71 -18.99
C ALA A 750 -7.30 -3.04 -19.64
N MET A 751 -6.69 -2.07 -18.96
CA MET A 751 -5.52 -1.34 -19.47
C MET A 751 -4.34 -2.26 -19.81
N LEU A 752 -4.09 -3.28 -18.98
CA LEU A 752 -3.00 -4.24 -19.19
C LEU A 752 -3.16 -5.10 -20.45
N GLN A 753 -4.38 -5.19 -20.99
CA GLN A 753 -4.71 -6.00 -22.16
C GLN A 753 -4.75 -5.19 -23.46
N GLU A 754 -4.57 -3.88 -23.39
CA GLU A 754 -4.56 -3.00 -24.55
C GLU A 754 -3.32 -3.24 -25.43
N ASP A 755 -3.46 -3.07 -26.75
CA ASP A 755 -2.41 -3.37 -27.73
C ASP A 755 -1.15 -2.49 -27.54
N ASP A 756 -1.29 -1.31 -26.95
CA ASP A 756 -0.22 -0.37 -26.64
C ASP A 756 0.44 -0.61 -25.26
N THR A 757 -0.02 -1.61 -24.49
CA THR A 757 0.60 -2.06 -23.24
C THR A 757 1.23 -3.45 -23.38
N PHE A 758 0.64 -4.50 -22.81
CA PHE A 758 1.11 -5.89 -22.90
C PHE A 758 0.35 -6.70 -23.95
N GLY A 759 -0.69 -6.11 -24.56
CA GLY A 759 -1.53 -6.77 -25.55
C GLY A 759 -2.36 -7.93 -24.98
N PRO A 760 -2.96 -8.75 -25.86
CA PRO A 760 -3.85 -9.82 -25.45
C PRO A 760 -3.14 -10.89 -24.61
N VAL A 761 -3.83 -11.38 -23.59
CA VAL A 761 -3.27 -12.27 -22.55
C VAL A 761 -2.70 -13.59 -23.09
N GLN A 762 -3.20 -14.06 -24.23
CA GLN A 762 -2.68 -15.24 -24.95
C GLN A 762 -1.21 -15.09 -25.37
N ASN A 763 -0.77 -13.85 -25.59
CA ASN A 763 0.58 -13.55 -26.06
C ASN A 763 1.55 -13.24 -24.91
N TRP A 764 1.08 -13.27 -23.66
CA TRP A 764 1.90 -12.94 -22.50
C TRP A 764 2.98 -14.01 -22.27
N ASN A 765 4.20 -13.53 -22.06
CA ASN A 765 5.35 -14.39 -21.81
C ASN A 765 5.76 -14.35 -20.33
N SER A 766 6.80 -15.12 -19.97
CA SER A 766 7.34 -15.18 -18.61
C SER A 766 7.74 -13.79 -18.06
N THR A 767 8.26 -12.89 -18.89
CA THR A 767 8.70 -11.55 -18.47
C THR A 767 7.50 -10.67 -18.14
N THR A 768 6.47 -10.69 -19.00
CA THR A 768 5.20 -9.99 -18.78
C THR A 768 4.55 -10.41 -17.46
N LEU A 769 4.46 -11.71 -17.20
CA LEU A 769 3.85 -12.23 -15.96
C LEU A 769 4.62 -11.79 -14.70
N ILE A 770 5.94 -11.64 -14.77
CA ILE A 770 6.76 -11.13 -13.65
C ILE A 770 6.51 -9.64 -13.42
N GLN A 771 6.34 -8.87 -14.49
CA GLN A 771 6.05 -7.43 -14.41
C GLN A 771 4.64 -7.17 -13.88
N VAL A 772 3.63 -7.90 -14.38
CA VAL A 772 2.23 -7.74 -13.97
C VAL A 772 1.98 -8.21 -12.53
N ASP A 773 2.62 -9.29 -12.09
CA ASP A 773 2.63 -9.81 -10.71
C ASP A 773 1.24 -9.76 -10.02
N ARG A 774 1.08 -9.04 -8.91
CA ARG A 774 -0.20 -8.99 -8.15
C ARG A 774 -1.40 -8.47 -8.96
N PHE A 775 -1.19 -7.74 -10.06
CA PHE A 775 -2.29 -7.31 -10.92
C PHE A 775 -2.91 -8.47 -11.71
N LEU A 776 -2.28 -9.65 -11.74
CA LEU A 776 -2.93 -10.88 -12.20
C LEU A 776 -4.21 -11.18 -11.41
N PHE A 777 -4.26 -10.82 -10.13
CA PHE A 777 -5.47 -10.96 -9.32
C PHE A 777 -6.57 -9.98 -9.71
N PHE A 778 -6.35 -9.02 -10.59
CA PHE A 778 -7.39 -8.10 -11.08
C PHE A 778 -8.09 -8.65 -12.33
N LEU A 779 -7.42 -9.53 -13.08
CA LEU A 779 -7.99 -10.15 -14.27
C LEU A 779 -9.23 -11.00 -13.94
N PRO A 780 -10.31 -10.94 -14.75
CA PRO A 780 -11.43 -11.85 -14.64
C PRO A 780 -11.03 -13.31 -14.87
N GLN A 781 -11.75 -14.25 -14.24
CA GLN A 781 -11.50 -15.69 -14.35
C GLN A 781 -11.38 -16.18 -15.81
N LYS A 782 -12.28 -15.73 -16.69
CA LYS A 782 -12.29 -16.07 -18.12
C LYS A 782 -11.04 -15.60 -18.88
N ILE A 783 -10.42 -14.53 -18.41
CA ILE A 783 -9.20 -13.96 -19.00
C ILE A 783 -7.97 -14.69 -18.47
N ILE A 784 -7.94 -15.01 -17.18
CA ILE A 784 -6.86 -15.82 -16.57
C ILE A 784 -6.71 -17.16 -17.31
N GLN A 785 -7.82 -17.79 -17.71
CA GLN A 785 -7.81 -19.04 -18.49
C GLN A 785 -7.10 -18.93 -19.85
N GLN A 786 -6.97 -17.72 -20.39
CA GLN A 786 -6.34 -17.49 -21.69
C GLN A 786 -4.82 -17.38 -21.58
N ILE A 787 -4.25 -17.28 -20.36
CA ILE A 787 -2.80 -17.29 -20.15
C ILE A 787 -2.26 -18.67 -20.57
N PRO A 788 -1.21 -18.74 -21.41
CA PRO A 788 -0.65 -20.02 -21.83
C PRO A 788 -0.17 -20.84 -20.61
N PRO A 789 -0.65 -22.08 -20.41
CA PRO A 789 -0.26 -22.89 -19.24
C PRO A 789 1.25 -23.12 -19.14
N ALA A 790 1.95 -23.16 -20.28
CA ALA A 790 3.39 -23.33 -20.36
C ALA A 790 4.20 -22.22 -19.66
N VAL A 791 3.64 -21.01 -19.52
CA VAL A 791 4.33 -19.89 -18.86
C VAL A 791 3.95 -19.72 -17.38
N MET A 792 2.94 -20.47 -16.91
CA MET A 792 2.39 -20.37 -15.56
C MET A 792 2.64 -21.65 -14.75
N SER A 793 3.89 -21.86 -14.32
CA SER A 793 4.29 -23.01 -13.51
C SER A 793 3.79 -22.93 -12.07
N LEU A 794 3.74 -24.09 -11.39
CA LEU A 794 3.42 -24.19 -9.97
C LEU A 794 4.29 -23.28 -9.09
N GLU A 795 5.61 -23.29 -9.30
CA GLU A 795 6.56 -22.42 -8.59
C GLU A 795 6.26 -20.92 -8.79
N ARG A 796 5.78 -20.54 -9.98
CA ARG A 796 5.41 -19.15 -10.29
C ARG A 796 4.15 -18.72 -9.55
N LEU A 797 3.16 -19.60 -9.45
CA LEU A 797 1.94 -19.37 -8.68
C LEU A 797 2.26 -19.20 -7.20
N GLU A 798 3.09 -20.08 -6.63
CA GLU A 798 3.55 -19.98 -5.24
C GLU A 798 4.25 -18.64 -4.98
N ARG A 799 5.14 -18.22 -5.90
CA ARG A 799 5.84 -16.93 -5.80
C ARG A 799 4.89 -15.73 -5.88
N LEU A 800 3.92 -15.76 -6.79
CA LEU A 800 2.88 -14.72 -6.91
C LEU A 800 2.07 -14.61 -5.60
N PHE A 801 1.69 -15.74 -5.01
CA PHE A 801 0.89 -15.77 -3.78
C PHE A 801 1.69 -15.24 -2.59
N SER A 802 2.96 -15.64 -2.49
CA SER A 802 3.89 -15.15 -1.46
C SER A 802 4.10 -13.63 -1.54
N ARG A 803 4.27 -13.09 -2.76
CA ARG A 803 4.42 -11.64 -2.98
C ARG A 803 3.17 -10.85 -2.60
N GLN A 804 1.99 -11.38 -2.91
CA GLN A 804 0.73 -10.79 -2.48
C GLN A 804 0.60 -10.76 -0.95
N GLN A 805 0.95 -11.85 -0.27
CA GLN A 805 0.95 -11.91 1.19
C GLN A 805 1.96 -10.92 1.81
N GLN A 806 3.14 -10.79 1.20
CA GLN A 806 4.15 -9.84 1.65
C GLN A 806 3.64 -8.41 1.53
N TRP A 807 2.97 -8.04 0.44
CA TRP A 807 2.35 -6.73 0.29
C TRP A 807 1.26 -6.48 1.33
N GLU A 808 0.38 -7.46 1.60
CA GLU A 808 -0.67 -7.36 2.64
C GLU A 808 -0.09 -7.09 4.04
N SER A 809 1.12 -7.55 4.31
CA SER A 809 1.81 -7.33 5.61
C SER A 809 2.50 -5.96 5.74
N ARG A 810 2.61 -5.17 4.67
CA ARG A 810 3.21 -3.83 4.69
C ARG A 810 2.22 -2.77 5.19
N ASP A 811 2.74 -1.61 5.60
CA ASP A 811 1.95 -0.51 6.18
C ASP A 811 0.70 -0.12 5.38
N VAL A 812 0.83 0.06 4.06
CA VAL A 812 -0.31 0.36 3.17
C VAL A 812 -1.24 -0.85 3.02
N GLY A 813 -0.67 -2.04 2.81
CA GLY A 813 -1.43 -3.27 2.59
C GLY A 813 -2.35 -3.63 3.76
N THR A 814 -1.87 -3.49 5.00
CA THR A 814 -2.66 -3.76 6.21
C THR A 814 -3.89 -2.86 6.37
N LEU A 815 -3.85 -1.66 5.77
CA LEU A 815 -4.91 -0.66 5.83
C LEU A 815 -5.82 -0.68 4.60
N CYS A 816 -5.43 -1.38 3.52
CA CYS A 816 -6.30 -1.54 2.37
C CYS A 816 -7.49 -2.44 2.73
N GLN A 817 -8.71 -1.90 2.68
CA GLN A 817 -9.92 -2.72 2.70
C GLN A 817 -10.03 -3.52 1.39
N SER A 818 -9.48 -4.73 1.38
CA SER A 818 -9.73 -5.74 0.35
C SER A 818 -10.74 -6.76 0.88
N ASP A 819 -11.69 -7.20 0.05
CA ASP A 819 -12.57 -8.32 0.36
C ASP A 819 -11.73 -9.62 0.37
N PRO A 820 -11.44 -10.20 1.55
CA PRO A 820 -10.56 -11.35 1.65
C PRO A 820 -11.14 -12.60 0.97
N GLU A 821 -12.47 -12.68 0.81
CA GLU A 821 -13.15 -13.82 0.21
C GLU A 821 -12.94 -13.84 -1.31
N THR A 822 -13.05 -12.68 -1.96
CA THR A 822 -12.82 -12.56 -3.41
C THR A 822 -11.38 -12.89 -3.80
N LEU A 823 -10.40 -12.41 -3.03
CA LEU A 823 -8.99 -12.68 -3.31
C LEU A 823 -8.64 -14.14 -3.07
N LEU A 824 -9.19 -14.75 -2.02
CA LEU A 824 -9.01 -16.18 -1.74
C LEU A 824 -9.61 -17.04 -2.86
N SER A 825 -10.83 -16.72 -3.31
CA SER A 825 -11.49 -17.39 -4.44
C SER A 825 -10.65 -17.30 -5.72
N ARG A 826 -10.06 -16.13 -6.02
CA ARG A 826 -9.16 -15.95 -7.18
C ARG A 826 -7.87 -16.78 -7.04
N LYS A 827 -7.24 -16.82 -5.86
CA LYS A 827 -6.05 -17.65 -5.60
C LYS A 827 -6.34 -19.14 -5.82
N GLN A 828 -7.46 -19.63 -5.28
CA GLN A 828 -7.91 -21.03 -5.44
C GLN A 828 -8.14 -21.39 -6.91
N PHE A 829 -8.86 -20.54 -7.64
CA PHE A 829 -9.12 -20.76 -9.06
C PHE A 829 -7.82 -20.86 -9.88
N MET A 830 -6.89 -19.91 -9.70
CA MET A 830 -5.62 -19.90 -10.43
C MET A 830 -4.82 -21.18 -10.18
N PHE A 831 -4.76 -21.63 -8.92
CA PHE A 831 -4.08 -22.87 -8.60
C PHE A 831 -4.73 -24.09 -9.25
N GLN A 832 -6.05 -24.25 -9.13
CA GLN A 832 -6.78 -25.39 -9.69
C GLN A 832 -6.61 -25.49 -11.21
N TYR A 833 -6.73 -24.35 -11.91
CA TYR A 833 -6.67 -24.31 -13.36
C TYR A 833 -5.28 -24.69 -13.91
N PHE A 834 -4.21 -24.10 -13.36
CA PHE A 834 -2.84 -24.30 -13.88
C PHE A 834 -2.13 -25.54 -13.34
N SER A 835 -2.59 -26.12 -12.22
CA SER A 835 -2.07 -27.40 -11.71
C SER A 835 -2.60 -28.63 -12.45
N GLY A 836 -3.58 -28.45 -13.36
CA GLY A 836 -4.12 -29.54 -14.18
C GLY A 836 -4.95 -30.57 -13.40
N SER A 837 -5.45 -30.23 -12.21
CA SER A 837 -6.32 -31.11 -11.42
C SER A 837 -7.78 -30.92 -11.84
N PRO A 838 -8.41 -31.87 -12.57
CA PRO A 838 -9.84 -31.77 -12.87
C PRO A 838 -10.64 -32.04 -11.60
N ASN A 839 -11.75 -31.31 -11.43
CA ASN A 839 -12.86 -31.52 -10.50
C ASN A 839 -12.62 -32.60 -9.43
N LEU A 840 -12.45 -32.16 -8.17
CA LEU A 840 -12.44 -33.05 -7.03
C LEU A 840 -13.87 -33.51 -6.64
N GLU A 841 -14.65 -33.97 -7.62
CA GLU A 841 -15.78 -34.85 -7.34
C GLU A 841 -15.25 -36.29 -7.38
N ARG A 842 -15.05 -36.87 -6.19
CA ARG A 842 -14.84 -38.30 -5.92
C ARG A 842 -13.74 -38.99 -6.74
N ALA A 843 -12.52 -38.97 -6.21
CA ALA A 843 -11.57 -40.07 -6.42
C ALA A 843 -10.86 -40.40 -5.11
N SER A 844 -11.17 -41.59 -4.58
CA SER A 844 -10.52 -42.23 -3.44
C SER A 844 -9.07 -42.56 -3.79
N LEU A 845 -8.11 -41.94 -3.10
CA LEU A 845 -6.69 -42.32 -3.15
C LEU A 845 -6.20 -42.72 -1.75
N SER A 846 -5.56 -43.87 -1.74
CA SER A 846 -5.07 -44.63 -0.59
C SER A 846 -4.02 -43.88 0.26
N ALA A 847 -4.06 -44.15 1.56
CA ALA A 847 -3.18 -43.65 2.59
C ALA A 847 -1.68 -43.80 2.25
N SER A 848 -0.96 -42.68 2.26
CA SER A 848 0.49 -42.64 2.43
C SER A 848 0.83 -41.94 3.75
N SER A 849 1.84 -42.44 4.45
CA SER A 849 2.09 -42.24 5.89
C SER A 849 2.97 -41.03 6.24
N THR A 850 2.83 -39.90 5.55
CA THR A 850 3.55 -38.66 5.87
C THR A 850 2.58 -37.47 5.90
N PRO A 851 2.56 -36.65 6.97
CA PRO A 851 1.67 -35.49 7.02
C PRO A 851 2.16 -34.41 6.02
N PRO A 852 1.26 -33.81 5.23
CA PRO A 852 1.59 -32.74 4.29
C PRO A 852 1.93 -31.42 5.03
N SER A 853 2.62 -30.49 4.36
CA SER A 853 2.93 -29.16 4.90
C SER A 853 1.68 -28.26 4.93
N CYS A 854 1.68 -27.21 5.76
CA CYS A 854 0.60 -26.22 5.81
C CYS A 854 0.33 -25.53 4.46
N ASP A 855 1.36 -25.38 3.62
CA ASP A 855 1.21 -24.78 2.28
C ASP A 855 0.44 -25.72 1.34
N SER A 856 0.68 -27.04 1.41
CA SER A 856 -0.12 -28.03 0.67
C SER A 856 -1.58 -28.09 1.13
N VAL A 857 -1.85 -27.88 2.42
CA VAL A 857 -3.22 -27.88 2.99
C VAL A 857 -4.04 -26.64 2.57
N GLN A 858 -3.39 -25.50 2.38
CA GLN A 858 -4.02 -24.30 1.82
C GLN A 858 -4.37 -24.45 0.33
N LEU A 859 -3.70 -25.35 -0.39
CA LEU A 859 -3.81 -25.51 -1.84
C LEU A 859 -4.74 -26.66 -2.28
N THR A 860 -4.89 -27.75 -1.51
CA THR A 860 -5.70 -28.93 -1.91
C THR A 860 -7.06 -29.05 -1.22
N GLY A 861 -7.35 -28.18 -0.24
CA GLY A 861 -8.44 -28.40 0.71
C GLY A 861 -8.18 -29.61 1.63
N LEU A 862 -9.17 -29.94 2.46
CA LEU A 862 -9.15 -30.96 3.53
C LEU A 862 -8.91 -32.42 3.08
N THR A 863 -8.64 -32.62 1.80
CA THR A 863 -8.63 -33.89 1.08
C THR A 863 -7.39 -34.72 1.39
N VAL A 864 -6.33 -34.10 1.90
CA VAL A 864 -5.12 -34.80 2.37
C VAL A 864 -5.31 -35.45 3.75
N TYR A 865 -6.32 -35.03 4.51
CA TYR A 865 -6.61 -35.58 5.84
C TYR A 865 -7.63 -36.73 5.84
N GLY A 866 -8.09 -37.18 4.66
CA GLY A 866 -9.12 -38.19 4.54
C GLY A 866 -10.54 -37.65 4.78
N ALA A 867 -11.51 -38.53 5.04
CA ALA A 867 -12.89 -38.12 5.32
C ALA A 867 -12.97 -37.26 6.59
N VAL A 868 -13.82 -36.22 6.61
CA VAL A 868 -13.94 -35.26 7.73
C VAL A 868 -14.27 -35.93 9.08
N SER A 869 -14.98 -37.06 9.03
CA SER A 869 -15.28 -37.92 10.19
C SER A 869 -14.04 -38.56 10.86
N SER A 870 -12.91 -38.59 10.15
CA SER A 870 -11.62 -39.14 10.61
C SER A 870 -10.70 -38.10 11.25
N PHE A 871 -11.06 -36.81 11.25
CA PHE A 871 -10.22 -35.77 11.81
C PHE A 871 -10.06 -35.90 13.32
N THR A 872 -8.82 -35.75 13.79
CA THR A 872 -8.51 -35.67 15.21
C THR A 872 -8.78 -34.26 15.74
N PRO A 873 -9.05 -34.08 17.05
CA PRO A 873 -9.26 -32.76 17.66
C PRO A 873 -8.12 -31.76 17.39
N SER A 874 -6.87 -32.24 17.28
CA SER A 874 -5.71 -31.43 16.93
C SER A 874 -5.74 -30.89 15.50
N VAL A 875 -6.24 -31.68 14.54
CA VAL A 875 -6.41 -31.25 13.15
C VAL A 875 -7.54 -30.24 13.05
N ILE A 876 -8.67 -30.51 13.73
CA ILE A 876 -9.82 -29.60 13.78
C ILE A 876 -9.42 -28.24 14.35
N ALA A 877 -8.62 -28.22 15.42
CA ALA A 877 -8.10 -27.00 16.03
C ALA A 877 -7.21 -26.16 15.08
N GLN A 878 -6.58 -26.78 14.08
CA GLN A 878 -5.72 -26.12 13.11
C GLN A 878 -6.48 -25.61 11.87
N LEU A 879 -7.75 -25.98 11.69
CA LEU A 879 -8.53 -25.58 10.51
C LEU A 879 -8.81 -24.07 10.48
N GLY A 880 -9.10 -23.46 11.63
CA GLY A 880 -9.41 -22.03 11.72
C GLY A 880 -10.42 -21.58 10.66
N ARG A 881 -10.08 -20.53 9.88
CA ARG A 881 -10.93 -20.01 8.79
C ARG A 881 -11.14 -20.99 7.63
N ILE A 882 -10.30 -22.03 7.48
CA ILE A 882 -10.45 -23.04 6.41
C ILE A 882 -11.73 -23.87 6.66
N ALA A 883 -12.14 -24.04 7.92
CA ALA A 883 -13.33 -24.79 8.28
C ALA A 883 -14.63 -24.19 7.71
N THR A 884 -14.65 -22.90 7.33
CA THR A 884 -15.85 -22.28 6.70
C THR A 884 -16.12 -22.79 5.29
N GLN A 885 -15.15 -23.50 4.69
CA GLN A 885 -15.26 -24.15 3.39
C GLN A 885 -15.91 -25.54 3.46
N LEU A 886 -16.18 -26.07 4.66
CA LEU A 886 -16.86 -27.35 4.84
C LEU A 886 -18.36 -27.23 4.58
N SER A 887 -18.93 -28.24 3.92
CA SER A 887 -20.38 -28.38 3.75
C SER A 887 -21.09 -28.60 5.09
N LEU A 888 -22.41 -28.38 5.12
CA LEU A 888 -23.20 -28.59 6.34
C LEU A 888 -23.11 -30.05 6.82
N ASP A 889 -23.11 -31.02 5.93
CA ASP A 889 -23.01 -32.44 6.28
C ASP A 889 -21.62 -32.81 6.82
N GLU A 890 -20.57 -32.19 6.30
CA GLU A 890 -19.21 -32.39 6.79
C GLU A 890 -18.99 -31.74 8.16
N LEU A 891 -19.52 -30.53 8.37
CA LEU A 891 -19.51 -29.88 9.68
C LEU A 891 -20.25 -30.73 10.72
N ALA A 892 -21.37 -31.35 10.34
CA ALA A 892 -22.11 -32.27 11.20
C ALA A 892 -21.33 -33.54 11.57
N SER A 893 -20.32 -33.92 10.78
CA SER A 893 -19.50 -35.10 11.00
C SER A 893 -18.25 -34.85 11.89
N LEU A 894 -17.99 -33.59 12.26
CA LEU A 894 -16.81 -33.21 13.05
C LEU A 894 -16.91 -33.70 14.51
N LYS A 895 -15.80 -34.24 15.03
CA LYS A 895 -15.69 -34.65 16.45
C LYS A 895 -15.29 -33.47 17.33
N LEU A 896 -16.24 -32.58 17.61
CA LEU A 896 -16.06 -31.39 18.47
C LEU A 896 -16.26 -31.72 19.97
N SER A 897 -15.45 -32.63 20.52
CA SER A 897 -15.55 -33.05 21.93
C SER A 897 -14.78 -32.17 22.91
N GLU A 898 -13.79 -31.41 22.43
CA GLU A 898 -12.84 -30.67 23.28
C GLU A 898 -12.85 -29.17 23.02
N ILE A 899 -12.73 -28.37 24.08
CA ILE A 899 -12.63 -26.91 24.02
C ILE A 899 -11.50 -26.44 23.08
N LEU A 900 -10.38 -27.16 23.04
CA LEU A 900 -9.23 -26.83 22.18
C LEU A 900 -9.53 -26.96 20.69
N SER A 901 -10.51 -27.79 20.31
CA SER A 901 -11.00 -27.91 18.92
C SER A 901 -12.12 -26.91 18.62
N ILE A 902 -12.92 -26.54 19.63
CA ILE A 902 -14.06 -25.63 19.48
C ILE A 902 -13.61 -24.17 19.43
N ALA A 903 -12.68 -23.76 20.30
CA ALA A 903 -12.26 -22.36 20.44
C ALA A 903 -11.67 -21.74 19.15
N PRO A 904 -10.82 -22.45 18.38
CA PRO A 904 -10.33 -21.93 17.10
C PRO A 904 -11.44 -21.73 16.06
N LEU A 905 -12.46 -22.59 16.04
CA LEU A 905 -13.62 -22.45 15.16
C LEU A 905 -14.55 -21.33 15.64
N GLY A 906 -14.70 -21.17 16.96
CA GLY A 906 -15.45 -20.09 17.59
C GLY A 906 -14.83 -18.71 17.39
N ALA A 907 -13.51 -18.62 17.16
CA ALA A 907 -12.83 -17.37 16.87
C ALA A 907 -13.03 -16.85 15.43
N VAL A 908 -13.61 -17.66 14.54
CA VAL A 908 -13.82 -17.29 13.14
C VAL A 908 -15.11 -16.49 13.00
N SER A 909 -15.03 -15.29 12.41
CA SER A 909 -16.17 -14.37 12.26
C SER A 909 -16.95 -14.53 10.95
N THR A 910 -16.47 -15.35 10.01
CA THR A 910 -16.99 -15.45 8.63
C THR A 910 -17.92 -16.65 8.41
N TRP A 911 -18.63 -17.11 9.44
CA TRP A 911 -19.58 -18.23 9.31
C TRP A 911 -20.94 -17.78 8.78
N THR A 912 -21.62 -18.64 8.02
CA THR A 912 -23.04 -18.41 7.67
C THR A 912 -23.98 -18.83 8.81
N ARG A 913 -25.18 -18.23 8.88
CA ARG A 913 -26.20 -18.59 9.90
C ARG A 913 -26.52 -20.09 9.93
N LYS A 914 -26.60 -20.74 8.75
CA LYS A 914 -26.86 -22.18 8.66
C LYS A 914 -25.70 -23.02 9.21
N GLN A 915 -24.45 -22.63 8.92
CA GLN A 915 -23.26 -23.31 9.44
C GLN A 915 -23.12 -23.15 10.96
N LEU A 916 -23.43 -21.97 11.50
CA LEU A 916 -23.40 -21.72 12.95
C LEU A 916 -24.36 -22.65 13.71
N GLY A 917 -25.59 -22.84 13.20
CA GLY A 917 -26.56 -23.77 13.79
C GLY A 917 -26.11 -25.24 13.74
N VAL A 918 -25.50 -25.66 12.61
CA VAL A 918 -24.94 -27.00 12.48
C VAL A 918 -23.75 -27.21 13.42
N LEU A 919 -22.84 -26.25 13.53
CA LEU A 919 -21.71 -26.33 14.45
C LEU A 919 -22.17 -26.45 15.91
N PHE A 920 -23.12 -25.63 16.33
CA PHE A 920 -23.65 -25.67 17.69
C PHE A 920 -24.31 -27.01 18.01
N SER A 921 -25.18 -27.51 17.12
CA SER A 921 -25.82 -28.82 17.30
C SER A 921 -24.81 -29.98 17.30
N THR A 922 -23.77 -29.90 16.47
CA THR A 922 -22.67 -30.89 16.43
C THR A 922 -21.87 -30.92 17.73
N ILE A 923 -21.61 -29.75 18.33
CA ILE A 923 -20.93 -29.63 19.64
C ILE A 923 -21.77 -30.31 20.71
N LEU A 924 -23.08 -30.03 20.80
CA LEU A 924 -23.95 -30.67 21.78
C LEU A 924 -24.04 -32.18 21.59
N ASN A 925 -24.15 -32.64 20.34
CA ASN A 925 -24.22 -34.06 20.01
C ASN A 925 -22.91 -34.79 20.38
N THR A 926 -21.75 -34.20 20.06
CA THR A 926 -20.45 -34.82 20.32
C THR A 926 -20.07 -34.78 21.80
N THR A 927 -20.33 -33.67 22.49
CA THR A 927 -20.06 -33.53 23.93
C THR A 927 -21.07 -34.24 24.81
N LYS A 928 -22.21 -34.67 24.24
CA LYS A 928 -23.38 -35.23 24.96
C LYS A 928 -23.88 -34.32 26.08
N GLN A 929 -23.68 -33.01 25.94
CA GLN A 929 -24.13 -32.00 26.90
C GLN A 929 -25.45 -31.37 26.44
N THR A 930 -26.28 -31.00 27.40
CA THR A 930 -27.44 -30.14 27.14
C THR A 930 -27.02 -28.67 27.23
N PRO A 931 -27.74 -27.73 26.60
CA PRO A 931 -27.45 -26.29 26.67
C PRO A 931 -27.29 -25.76 28.12
N ARG A 932 -28.02 -26.32 29.09
CA ARG A 932 -27.92 -26.01 30.53
C ARG A 932 -26.58 -26.41 31.18
N GLN A 933 -25.91 -27.42 30.63
CA GLN A 933 -24.68 -27.99 31.18
C GLN A 933 -23.42 -27.31 30.62
N LEU A 934 -23.56 -26.37 29.67
CA LEU A 934 -22.44 -25.59 29.14
C LEU A 934 -21.91 -24.65 30.23
N ASN A 935 -20.66 -24.86 30.62
CA ASN A 935 -19.96 -23.99 31.55
C ASN A 935 -19.39 -22.74 30.85
N SER A 936 -18.93 -21.78 31.63
CA SER A 936 -18.37 -20.51 31.15
C SER A 936 -17.20 -20.69 30.17
N SER A 937 -16.36 -21.71 30.33
CA SER A 937 -15.24 -21.98 29.41
C SER A 937 -15.71 -22.50 28.06
N SER A 938 -16.70 -23.39 28.04
CA SER A 938 -17.34 -23.86 26.80
C SER A 938 -18.05 -22.72 26.08
N LEU A 939 -18.77 -21.86 26.80
CA LEU A 939 -19.49 -20.71 26.23
C LEU A 939 -18.53 -19.65 25.66
N VAL A 940 -17.39 -19.42 26.31
CA VAL A 940 -16.30 -18.60 25.75
C VAL A 940 -15.73 -19.24 24.49
N ALA A 941 -15.48 -20.55 24.50
CA ALA A 941 -14.95 -21.26 23.34
C ALA A 941 -15.88 -21.20 22.12
N LEU A 942 -17.20 -21.11 22.31
CA LEU A 942 -18.13 -20.95 21.20
C LEU A 942 -17.87 -19.67 20.39
N GLY A 943 -17.46 -18.56 21.01
CA GLY A 943 -17.22 -17.30 20.29
C GLY A 943 -18.37 -16.91 19.36
N HIS A 944 -18.07 -16.76 18.07
CA HIS A 944 -19.06 -16.47 17.02
C HIS A 944 -20.11 -17.58 16.83
N ILE A 945 -19.82 -18.84 17.20
CA ILE A 945 -20.75 -19.98 17.16
C ILE A 945 -21.97 -19.76 18.07
N VAL A 946 -21.88 -18.88 19.07
CA VAL A 946 -23.00 -18.55 19.96
C VAL A 946 -24.21 -17.98 19.20
N CYS A 947 -24.01 -17.35 18.03
CA CYS A 947 -25.10 -16.86 17.18
C CYS A 947 -25.78 -17.96 16.35
N GLY A 948 -25.35 -19.22 16.48
CA GLY A 948 -26.03 -20.40 15.94
C GLY A 948 -27.12 -20.96 16.86
N ILE A 949 -27.24 -20.46 18.09
CA ILE A 949 -28.21 -20.93 19.08
C ILE A 949 -29.57 -20.28 18.81
N GLU A 950 -30.62 -21.06 18.63
CA GLU A 950 -31.97 -20.51 18.47
C GLU A 950 -32.43 -19.76 19.74
N ALA A 951 -33.17 -18.66 19.59
CA ALA A 951 -33.61 -17.82 20.70
C ALA A 951 -34.28 -18.60 21.86
N PRO A 952 -35.18 -19.58 21.61
CA PRO A 952 -35.78 -20.37 22.70
C PRO A 952 -34.76 -21.23 23.46
N VAL A 953 -33.66 -21.62 22.81
CA VAL A 953 -32.60 -22.43 23.41
C VAL A 953 -31.67 -21.54 24.24
N ILE A 954 -31.46 -20.28 23.85
CA ILE A 954 -30.70 -19.29 24.64
C ILE A 954 -31.31 -19.11 26.03
N ASP A 955 -32.64 -19.03 26.12
CA ASP A 955 -33.36 -18.91 27.42
C ASP A 955 -33.15 -20.12 28.33
N THR A 956 -32.72 -21.26 27.78
CA THR A 956 -32.43 -22.46 28.57
C THR A 956 -31.00 -22.52 29.09
N LEU A 957 -30.08 -21.65 28.64
CA LEU A 957 -28.68 -21.65 29.10
C LEU A 957 -28.58 -21.35 30.60
N ASN A 958 -27.49 -21.78 31.23
CA ASN A 958 -27.26 -21.45 32.64
C ASN A 958 -26.93 -19.95 32.79
N PRO A 959 -27.77 -19.14 33.47
CA PRO A 959 -27.60 -17.68 33.52
C PRO A 959 -26.28 -17.25 34.17
N VAL A 960 -25.82 -18.01 35.18
CA VAL A 960 -24.62 -17.70 35.96
C VAL A 960 -23.35 -18.03 35.18
N GLU A 961 -23.34 -19.14 34.43
CA GLU A 961 -22.18 -19.48 33.59
C GLU A 961 -22.11 -18.61 32.33
N PHE A 962 -23.27 -18.24 31.76
CA PHE A 962 -23.34 -17.35 30.61
C PHE A 962 -22.88 -15.92 30.95
N SER A 963 -23.19 -15.41 32.13
CA SER A 963 -22.75 -14.08 32.56
C SER A 963 -21.23 -13.93 32.73
N LYS A 964 -20.53 -15.03 33.07
CA LYS A 964 -19.06 -15.06 33.09
C LYS A 964 -18.49 -15.02 31.67
N ALA A 965 -19.13 -15.70 30.73
CA ALA A 965 -18.71 -15.76 29.33
C ALA A 965 -19.03 -14.48 28.54
N VAL A 966 -20.14 -13.80 28.84
CA VAL A 966 -20.59 -12.62 28.09
C VAL A 966 -19.60 -11.45 28.13
N LEU A 967 -18.77 -11.36 29.18
CA LEU A 967 -17.69 -10.37 29.27
C LEU A 967 -16.61 -10.51 28.20
N TRP A 968 -16.47 -11.73 27.64
CA TRP A 968 -15.59 -12.04 26.53
C TRP A 968 -16.34 -11.99 25.20
N LEU A 969 -17.53 -12.60 25.13
CA LEU A 969 -18.35 -12.61 23.90
C LEU A 969 -18.76 -11.19 23.46
N GLY A 970 -19.07 -10.28 24.39
CA GLY A 970 -19.38 -8.87 24.09
C GLY A 970 -18.19 -8.03 23.60
N ARG A 971 -17.01 -8.62 23.40
CA ARG A 971 -15.88 -8.01 22.70
C ARG A 971 -15.81 -8.39 21.23
N LEU A 972 -16.54 -9.43 20.82
CA LEU A 972 -16.61 -9.91 19.46
C LEU A 972 -17.70 -9.15 18.69
N ASN A 973 -17.51 -8.99 17.38
CA ASN A 973 -18.54 -8.43 16.52
C ASN A 973 -19.47 -9.56 16.07
N LEU A 974 -20.54 -9.79 16.84
CA LEU A 974 -21.42 -10.95 16.68
C LEU A 974 -22.57 -10.63 15.71
N SER A 975 -22.87 -11.57 14.82
CA SER A 975 -23.91 -11.44 13.80
C SER A 975 -25.22 -12.16 14.20
N CYS A 976 -25.60 -12.04 15.47
CA CYS A 976 -26.80 -12.65 16.04
C CYS A 976 -28.06 -11.91 15.54
N SER A 977 -29.21 -12.60 15.48
CA SER A 977 -30.50 -11.99 15.12
C SER A 977 -31.13 -11.27 16.31
N GLU A 978 -31.98 -10.28 16.05
CA GLU A 978 -32.66 -9.49 17.09
C GLU A 978 -33.37 -10.36 18.14
N ASP A 979 -34.05 -11.42 17.73
CA ASP A 979 -34.68 -12.39 18.66
C ASP A 979 -33.67 -13.09 19.57
N GLN A 980 -32.48 -13.44 19.07
CA GLN A 980 -31.40 -14.04 19.86
C GLN A 980 -30.83 -13.03 20.85
N LEU A 981 -30.64 -11.79 20.41
CA LEU A 981 -30.17 -10.70 21.27
C LEU A 981 -31.16 -10.46 22.42
N GLN A 982 -32.45 -10.46 22.13
CA GLN A 982 -33.49 -10.27 23.13
C GLN A 982 -33.54 -11.42 24.14
N ALA A 983 -33.35 -12.67 23.70
CA ALA A 983 -33.21 -13.83 24.59
C ALA A 983 -31.95 -13.73 25.47
N VAL A 984 -30.82 -13.26 24.92
CA VAL A 984 -29.60 -12.99 25.70
C VAL A 984 -29.83 -11.93 26.78
N VAL A 985 -30.51 -10.84 26.43
CA VAL A 985 -30.85 -9.77 27.38
C VAL A 985 -31.78 -10.28 28.48
N SER A 986 -32.79 -11.06 28.11
CA SER A 986 -33.70 -11.73 29.05
C SER A 986 -32.92 -12.58 30.05
N LEU A 987 -32.05 -13.45 29.56
CA LEU A 987 -31.21 -14.33 30.38
C LEU A 987 -30.33 -13.56 31.38
N LEU A 988 -29.72 -12.46 30.94
CA LEU A 988 -28.81 -11.62 31.74
C LEU A 988 -29.54 -10.71 32.74
N SER A 989 -30.80 -10.39 32.50
CA SER A 989 -31.65 -9.56 33.37
C SER A 989 -32.20 -10.30 34.60
N THR A 990 -31.93 -11.60 34.71
CA THR A 990 -32.30 -12.42 35.87
C THR A 990 -31.66 -11.89 37.15
N SER A 991 -32.41 -11.90 38.26
CA SER A 991 -31.96 -11.42 39.58
C SER A 991 -30.69 -12.11 40.12
N LEU A 992 -30.40 -13.32 39.65
CA LEU A 992 -29.21 -14.12 40.00
C LEU A 992 -27.92 -13.69 39.27
N VAL A 993 -28.01 -12.74 38.33
CA VAL A 993 -26.93 -12.41 37.40
C VAL A 993 -26.53 -10.93 37.49
N PHE A 994 -27.25 -10.05 36.79
CA PHE A 994 -26.99 -8.59 36.82
C PHE A 994 -28.18 -7.80 37.40
N GLY A 995 -29.27 -8.48 37.76
CA GLY A 995 -30.49 -7.82 38.20
C GLY A 995 -31.24 -7.14 37.04
N PRO A 996 -32.43 -6.57 37.33
CA PRO A 996 -33.24 -5.90 36.31
C PRO A 996 -32.46 -4.78 35.62
N ILE A 997 -32.72 -4.55 34.33
CA ILE A 997 -31.99 -3.59 33.48
C ILE A 997 -31.99 -2.17 34.08
N SER A 998 -33.02 -1.83 34.87
CA SER A 998 -33.15 -0.57 35.59
C SER A 998 -32.09 -0.34 36.68
N THR A 999 -31.49 -1.39 37.23
CA THR A 999 -30.46 -1.30 38.29
C THR A 999 -29.03 -1.23 37.73
N TRP A 1000 -28.87 -1.20 36.40
CA TRP A 1000 -27.56 -1.14 35.76
C TRP A 1000 -27.00 0.29 35.80
N GLY A 1001 -26.09 0.57 36.74
CA GLY A 1001 -25.44 1.88 36.91
C GLY A 1001 -24.32 2.17 35.87
N PRO A 1002 -23.89 3.44 35.73
CA PRO A 1002 -22.82 3.83 34.79
C PRO A 1002 -21.41 3.32 35.16
N GLU A 1003 -21.19 2.89 36.41
CA GLU A 1003 -19.95 2.25 36.85
C GLU A 1003 -19.95 0.72 36.62
N GLY A 1004 -21.11 0.15 36.29
CA GLY A 1004 -21.25 -1.22 35.86
C GLY A 1004 -20.81 -1.38 34.41
N VAL A 1005 -19.63 -1.95 34.20
CA VAL A 1005 -19.03 -2.33 32.91
C VAL A 1005 -19.97 -3.12 31.97
N SER A 1006 -21.11 -3.57 32.46
CA SER A 1006 -22.14 -4.33 31.75
C SER A 1006 -22.99 -3.47 30.80
N ARG A 1007 -23.27 -2.19 31.07
CA ARG A 1007 -24.22 -1.41 30.26
C ARG A 1007 -23.70 -1.15 28.84
N ASP A 1008 -22.46 -0.67 28.68
CA ASP A 1008 -21.85 -0.45 27.35
C ASP A 1008 -21.39 -1.74 26.64
N ARG A 1009 -21.30 -2.87 27.35
CA ARG A 1009 -20.84 -4.16 26.78
C ARG A 1009 -21.97 -5.10 26.38
N ILE A 1010 -23.15 -4.94 26.98
CA ILE A 1010 -24.37 -5.67 26.60
C ILE A 1010 -25.17 -4.86 25.56
N ILE A 1011 -25.09 -3.52 25.56
CA ILE A 1011 -25.77 -2.67 24.54
C ILE A 1011 -25.07 -2.70 23.15
N ARG A 1012 -23.88 -3.29 23.03
CA ARG A 1012 -23.22 -3.55 21.73
C ARG A 1012 -23.65 -4.86 21.07
N TRP A 1013 -24.50 -5.64 21.73
CA TRP A 1013 -25.15 -6.81 21.15
C TRP A 1013 -26.35 -6.37 20.34
#